data_AF-A0AAV0PWX2-F1
#
_entry.id   AF-A0AAV0PWX2-F1
#
_cell.length_a   1.000
_cell.length_b   1.000
_cell.length_c   1.000
_cell.angle_alpha   90.00
_cell.angle_beta   90.00
_cell.angle_gamma   90.00
#
_symmetry.space_group_name_H-M   'P 1'
#
loop_
_entity.id
_entity.type
_entity.pdbx_description
1 polymer ?
#
loop_
_entity_poly.entity_id
_entity_poly.type
_entity_poly.pdbx_seq_one_letter_code
_entity_poly.pdbx_strand_id
1 'polypeptide(L)'
;MLNLILSLLSRYTQTHQPILNLSLKEHLAASVDIVFPVIHAQFGEDGGIQELLEKYNIHFVGTGSSQCRRAFDKVAKSQTIPILQVKPVRAGSSIGVTVAYGVADALKKAKDIKLEGIDEQVIVEMFLEGGSEFTAIILDVGSGTDCQPIVLIPYEVELHSNDDDAIFNYRRKYLPTRKVAYHTPPRFPIEVTRTIREGASWLFRQLGLRDFARIDGWFLPSSTNSFFGTTDGKFGRSDMGTILFININLISGIEQTSFLFQQASKVGFSHSNILRSIVHHACSRFPNLESYVDISSHLPRRSNSKLRTEDSDQNKGIRKVFVIFGGNSSERQVSVISGTNVWLNLQGFDDLEVIPCLLAPQMAGLLMLDHGQFGHCPVASTVHMNLQHASFCYSYSLVLRHTVEEVLDACTEATDPSRASLTSQLRKQVMGDLMEGLEKHRWFNGFDITDEKPVKFSLHDWIKHAKEVQATVFLTGPGILASKICMDKVATSLAVSHAHGPIEMPNPPPEKLIFEPFIKMDEIIVSSKSADGLLWEGESRWVEIKVGVVGKRGCMQSLCLSITVKEGGDILSLEEKFQGGTCINLTPPPPSIVRNLFINPCVSLSAVCFSEEALEKCKQRIELVANTLEMEGFSRIDAFLNVDSGEVPISKL
;
A
#
# COMPACT_ATOMS: atom_id res chain seq x y z
N MET A 1 -10.34 32.22 -14.99
CA MET A 1 -10.22 30.80 -14.60
C MET A 1 -9.49 30.64 -13.26
N LEU A 2 -8.33 31.27 -13.05
CA LEU A 2 -7.60 31.29 -11.76
C LEU A 2 -8.37 31.98 -10.61
N ASN A 3 -9.05 33.11 -10.87
CA ASN A 3 -9.85 33.82 -9.85
C ASN A 3 -11.13 33.07 -9.42
N LEU A 4 -11.58 32.09 -10.22
CA LEU A 4 -12.72 31.24 -9.89
C LEU A 4 -12.31 30.11 -8.93
N ILE A 5 -11.08 29.59 -9.10
CA ILE A 5 -10.48 28.54 -8.25
C ILE A 5 -10.09 29.09 -6.88
N LEU A 6 -9.59 30.33 -6.81
CA LEU A 6 -9.24 31.00 -5.55
C LEU A 6 -10.47 31.42 -4.71
N SER A 7 -11.59 31.77 -5.35
CA SER A 7 -12.87 32.06 -4.65
C SER A 7 -13.54 30.79 -4.06
N LEU A 8 -13.20 29.62 -4.60
CA LEU A 8 -13.69 28.32 -4.13
C LEU A 8 -12.83 27.78 -2.97
N LEU A 9 -11.52 27.99 -3.01
CA LEU A 9 -10.60 27.59 -1.93
C LEU A 9 -10.73 28.48 -0.69
N SER A 10 -11.03 29.78 -0.85
CA SER A 10 -11.27 30.71 0.27
C SER A 10 -12.50 30.38 1.12
N ARG A 11 -13.41 29.51 0.65
CA ARG A 11 -14.61 29.09 1.40
C ARG A 11 -14.45 27.76 2.14
N TYR A 12 -13.32 27.08 1.99
CA TYR A 12 -13.02 25.82 2.71
C TYR A 12 -12.80 26.04 4.23
N THR A 13 -12.65 27.29 4.67
CA THR A 13 -12.20 27.64 6.03
C THR A 13 -13.30 28.15 6.96
N GLN A 14 -14.55 28.27 6.52
CA GLN A 14 -15.65 28.68 7.43
C GLN A 14 -16.87 27.79 7.24
N THR A 15 -16.94 26.77 8.11
CA THR A 15 -18.15 26.01 8.51
C THR A 15 -18.85 25.15 7.44
N HIS A 16 -18.62 23.84 7.53
CA HIS A 16 -19.51 22.73 7.13
C HIS A 16 -20.49 22.96 5.95
N GLN A 17 -20.06 22.75 4.70
CA GLN A 17 -20.89 22.17 3.62
C GLN A 17 -20.01 21.47 2.57
N PRO A 18 -20.46 20.32 1.99
CA PRO A 18 -19.66 19.57 1.04
C PRO A 18 -19.62 20.19 -0.36
N ILE A 19 -18.44 20.12 -0.97
CA ILE A 19 -18.09 20.75 -2.24
C ILE A 19 -18.42 19.80 -3.38
N LEU A 20 -19.52 20.08 -4.08
CA LEU A 20 -19.59 19.82 -5.53
C LEU A 20 -20.10 21.08 -6.22
N ASN A 21 -19.27 21.67 -7.07
CA ASN A 21 -19.69 22.74 -7.97
C ASN A 21 -20.71 22.20 -8.98
N LEU A 22 -21.66 23.05 -9.37
CA LEU A 22 -22.64 22.77 -10.42
C LEU A 22 -22.02 22.29 -11.75
N SER A 23 -20.78 22.70 -12.07
CA SER A 23 -20.08 22.24 -13.28
C SER A 23 -19.54 20.81 -13.19
N LEU A 24 -19.12 20.33 -12.02
CA LEU A 24 -18.68 18.93 -11.84
C LEU A 24 -19.89 17.99 -11.86
N LYS A 25 -21.04 18.45 -11.38
CA LYS A 25 -22.34 17.74 -11.43
C LYS A 25 -22.77 17.43 -12.87
N GLU A 26 -22.84 18.46 -13.72
CA GLU A 26 -23.23 18.29 -15.13
C GLU A 26 -22.22 17.42 -15.88
N HIS A 27 -20.94 17.52 -15.51
CA HIS A 27 -19.90 16.67 -16.06
C HIS A 27 -20.11 15.21 -15.67
N LEU A 28 -20.18 14.87 -14.37
CA LEU A 28 -20.33 13.48 -13.89
C LEU A 28 -21.61 12.82 -14.44
N ALA A 29 -22.75 13.53 -14.41
CA ALA A 29 -23.99 13.00 -14.95
C ALA A 29 -23.96 12.76 -16.48
N ALA A 30 -23.05 13.43 -17.19
CA ALA A 30 -22.89 13.28 -18.65
C ALA A 30 -21.69 12.41 -19.06
N SER A 31 -20.74 12.14 -18.16
CA SER A 31 -19.44 11.54 -18.51
C SER A 31 -19.15 10.18 -17.86
N VAL A 32 -19.91 9.77 -16.84
CA VAL A 32 -19.70 8.48 -16.16
C VAL A 32 -21.01 7.73 -15.90
N ASP A 33 -20.96 6.40 -16.03
CA ASP A 33 -22.10 5.53 -15.76
C ASP A 33 -22.29 5.24 -14.27
N ILE A 34 -21.17 5.15 -13.53
CA ILE A 34 -21.14 4.84 -12.10
C ILE A 34 -19.89 5.48 -11.45
N VAL A 35 -20.03 6.00 -10.23
CA VAL A 35 -18.94 6.56 -9.42
C VAL A 35 -18.43 5.52 -8.43
N PHE A 36 -17.12 5.38 -8.29
CA PHE A 36 -16.50 4.54 -7.25
C PHE A 36 -15.88 5.45 -6.17
N PRO A 37 -16.60 5.75 -5.06
CA PRO A 37 -16.05 6.57 -3.98
C PRO A 37 -14.97 5.78 -3.21
N VAL A 38 -13.75 6.32 -3.17
CA VAL A 38 -12.61 5.79 -2.40
C VAL A 38 -12.13 6.85 -1.40
N ILE A 39 -13.08 7.38 -0.62
CA ILE A 39 -12.82 8.38 0.43
C ILE A 39 -13.04 7.67 1.76
N HIS A 40 -12.00 7.61 2.59
CA HIS A 40 -12.07 6.97 3.91
C HIS A 40 -12.48 7.97 5.00
N ALA A 41 -13.08 7.48 6.10
CA ALA A 41 -13.51 8.28 7.25
C ALA A 41 -14.58 9.34 6.93
N GLN A 42 -14.53 10.52 7.57
CA GLN A 42 -15.56 11.55 7.45
C GLN A 42 -15.75 12.01 5.99
N PHE A 43 -16.98 12.33 5.62
CA PHE A 43 -17.45 12.63 4.26
C PHE A 43 -17.44 11.43 3.29
N GLY A 44 -16.67 10.37 3.55
CA GLY A 44 -16.56 9.19 2.71
C GLY A 44 -17.31 7.95 3.22
N GLU A 45 -17.04 7.52 4.44
CA GLU A 45 -17.66 6.32 5.06
C GLU A 45 -18.85 6.67 5.97
N ASP A 46 -19.03 7.95 6.30
CA ASP A 46 -20.12 8.46 7.16
C ASP A 46 -21.43 8.73 6.42
N GLY A 47 -21.47 8.48 5.10
CA GLY A 47 -22.64 8.68 4.25
C GLY A 47 -22.71 10.06 3.59
N GLY A 48 -21.75 10.95 3.83
CA GLY A 48 -21.78 12.32 3.30
C GLY A 48 -21.77 12.39 1.77
N ILE A 49 -20.78 11.77 1.13
CA ILE A 49 -20.69 11.72 -0.34
C ILE A 49 -21.83 10.90 -0.95
N GLN A 50 -22.25 9.82 -0.27
CA GLN A 50 -23.34 8.96 -0.73
C GLN A 50 -24.68 9.69 -0.75
N GLU A 51 -25.00 10.48 0.28
CA GLU A 51 -26.25 11.25 0.33
C GLU A 51 -26.31 12.25 -0.83
N LEU A 52 -25.17 12.82 -1.17
CA LEU A 52 -25.06 13.73 -2.30
C LEU A 52 -25.28 13.00 -3.63
N LEU A 53 -24.63 11.85 -3.83
CA LEU A 53 -24.80 11.03 -5.04
C LEU A 53 -26.25 10.53 -5.17
N GLU A 54 -26.88 10.09 -4.08
CA GLU A 54 -28.29 9.69 -4.00
C GLU A 54 -29.23 10.85 -4.36
N LYS A 55 -29.03 12.03 -3.78
CA LYS A 55 -29.86 13.22 -4.04
C LYS A 55 -29.90 13.61 -5.52
N TYR A 56 -28.82 13.36 -6.25
CA TYR A 56 -28.71 13.69 -7.67
C TYR A 56 -28.90 12.49 -8.60
N ASN A 57 -29.31 11.34 -8.06
CA ASN A 57 -29.53 10.11 -8.82
C ASN A 57 -28.30 9.69 -9.65
N ILE A 58 -27.10 9.92 -9.11
CA ILE A 58 -25.83 9.46 -9.69
C ILE A 58 -25.54 8.07 -9.12
N HIS A 59 -25.39 7.08 -9.97
CA HIS A 59 -25.10 5.72 -9.55
C HIS A 59 -23.70 5.63 -8.93
N PHE A 60 -23.54 4.83 -7.87
CA PHE A 60 -22.25 4.64 -7.22
C PHE A 60 -22.05 3.25 -6.62
N VAL A 61 -20.78 2.88 -6.45
CA VAL A 61 -20.32 1.66 -5.79
C VAL A 61 -20.30 1.88 -4.27
N GLY A 62 -20.84 0.92 -3.51
CA GLY A 62 -20.82 0.93 -2.05
C GLY A 62 -22.19 1.11 -1.40
N THR A 63 -22.18 1.13 -0.07
CA THR A 63 -23.38 1.19 0.78
C THR A 63 -24.04 2.58 0.75
N GLY A 64 -25.38 2.66 0.85
CA GLY A 64 -26.13 3.93 0.83
C GLY A 64 -25.98 4.79 2.08
N SER A 65 -26.33 6.08 1.99
CA SER A 65 -26.03 7.10 3.00
C SER A 65 -26.60 6.80 4.38
N SER A 66 -27.83 6.30 4.45
CA SER A 66 -28.51 5.99 5.71
C SER A 66 -27.89 4.79 6.43
N GLN A 67 -27.40 3.81 5.68
CA GLN A 67 -26.68 2.64 6.18
C GLN A 67 -25.26 3.04 6.57
N CYS A 68 -24.60 3.89 5.79
CA CYS A 68 -23.29 4.46 6.12
C CYS A 68 -23.31 5.17 7.47
N ARG A 69 -24.26 6.08 7.69
CA ARG A 69 -24.42 6.77 8.99
C ARG A 69 -24.57 5.81 10.16
N ARG A 70 -25.38 4.75 10.01
CA ARG A 70 -25.61 3.76 11.07
C ARG A 70 -24.40 2.89 11.35
N ALA A 71 -23.66 2.48 10.32
CA ALA A 71 -22.49 1.62 10.47
C ALA A 71 -21.25 2.39 10.94
N PHE A 72 -21.16 3.68 10.60
CA PHE A 72 -20.07 4.56 11.01
C PHE A 72 -20.18 5.02 12.47
N ASP A 73 -21.41 5.12 13.00
CA ASP A 73 -21.65 5.53 14.39
C ASP A 73 -21.40 4.38 15.39
N LYS A 74 -20.28 4.44 16.11
CA LYS A 74 -19.82 3.40 17.05
C LYS A 74 -20.46 3.58 18.43
N VAL A 75 -21.74 3.27 18.62
CA VAL A 75 -22.40 3.37 19.93
C VAL A 75 -22.68 1.99 20.55
N ALA A 76 -21.92 1.63 21.58
CA ALA A 76 -22.27 0.56 22.52
C ALA A 76 -21.94 0.98 23.97
N LYS A 77 -22.79 0.60 24.93
CA LYS A 77 -22.63 0.93 26.36
C LYS A 77 -22.10 -0.29 27.13
N SER A 78 -21.06 -0.11 27.95
CA SER A 78 -20.63 -1.10 28.96
C SER A 78 -20.19 -0.40 30.24
N GLN A 79 -20.35 -1.06 31.39
CA GLN A 79 -20.03 -0.54 32.73
C GLN A 79 -19.14 -1.52 33.52
N THR A 80 -18.40 -0.94 34.47
CA THR A 80 -17.49 -1.50 35.52
C THR A 80 -16.00 -1.56 35.14
N ILE A 81 -15.14 -1.13 36.07
CA ILE A 81 -13.77 -0.59 35.89
C ILE A 81 -12.75 -1.60 35.31
N PRO A 82 -12.29 -1.40 34.06
CA PRO A 82 -11.17 -2.13 33.44
C PRO A 82 -10.12 -1.15 32.86
N ILE A 83 -9.11 -1.68 32.16
CA ILE A 83 -8.41 -0.90 31.13
C ILE A 83 -9.47 -0.52 30.07
N LEU A 84 -9.48 0.74 29.68
CA LEU A 84 -10.47 1.32 28.78
C LEU A 84 -9.80 1.67 27.46
N GLN A 85 -10.57 1.70 26.39
CA GLN A 85 -10.15 2.25 25.10
C GLN A 85 -11.03 3.46 24.79
N VAL A 86 -10.42 4.62 24.61
CA VAL A 86 -11.09 5.87 24.24
C VAL A 86 -10.92 6.09 22.75
N LYS A 87 -12.03 6.25 22.02
CA LYS A 87 -12.04 6.40 20.57
C LYS A 87 -12.89 7.62 20.16
N PRO A 88 -12.48 8.41 19.16
CA PRO A 88 -13.41 9.32 18.49
C PRO A 88 -14.54 8.53 17.82
N VAL A 89 -15.76 9.06 17.85
CA VAL A 89 -16.93 8.39 17.25
C VAL A 89 -16.79 8.33 15.73
N ARG A 90 -16.24 9.38 15.13
CA ARG A 90 -16.21 9.64 13.68
C ARG A 90 -14.80 9.61 13.08
N ALA A 91 -13.95 8.66 13.50
CA ALA A 91 -12.65 8.46 12.89
C ALA A 91 -12.37 7.00 12.48
N GLY A 92 -11.59 6.88 11.40
CA GLY A 92 -11.06 5.62 10.87
C GLY A 92 -9.57 5.44 11.19
N SER A 93 -8.98 4.33 10.74
CA SER A 93 -7.53 4.09 10.77
C SER A 93 -6.87 4.18 12.15
N SER A 94 -7.64 3.94 13.22
CA SER A 94 -7.19 4.09 14.62
C SER A 94 -6.69 5.50 14.99
N ILE A 95 -7.04 6.53 14.21
CA ILE A 95 -6.68 7.92 14.51
C ILE A 95 -7.40 8.37 15.79
N GLY A 96 -6.66 8.96 16.73
CA GLY A 96 -7.19 9.42 18.02
C GLY A 96 -7.57 8.31 19.01
N VAL A 97 -7.27 7.04 18.72
CA VAL A 97 -7.57 5.92 19.61
C VAL A 97 -6.50 5.78 20.69
N THR A 98 -6.89 5.77 21.95
CA THR A 98 -5.97 5.66 23.10
C THR A 98 -6.43 4.60 24.10
N VAL A 99 -5.49 3.93 24.77
CA VAL A 99 -5.76 3.06 25.93
C VAL A 99 -5.72 3.93 27.18
N ALA A 100 -6.67 3.77 28.08
CA ALA A 100 -6.80 4.51 29.32
C ALA A 100 -6.86 3.60 30.54
N TYR A 101 -6.15 3.95 31.61
CA TYR A 101 -6.10 3.16 32.84
C TYR A 101 -7.05 3.76 33.89
N GLY A 102 -8.27 3.23 33.93
CA GLY A 102 -9.31 3.70 34.83
C GLY A 102 -10.02 4.97 34.36
N VAL A 103 -11.05 5.36 35.11
CA VAL A 103 -12.04 6.38 34.70
C VAL A 103 -11.41 7.77 34.57
N ALA A 104 -10.50 8.14 35.49
CA ALA A 104 -9.89 9.46 35.48
C ALA A 104 -8.99 9.68 34.26
N ASP A 105 -8.18 8.69 33.89
CA ASP A 105 -7.33 8.72 32.71
C ASP A 105 -8.17 8.71 31.42
N ALA A 106 -9.25 7.93 31.38
CA ALA A 106 -10.17 7.92 30.24
C ALA A 106 -10.83 9.28 30.02
N LEU A 107 -11.27 9.96 31.10
CA LEU A 107 -11.83 11.30 31.04
C LEU A 107 -10.81 12.34 30.57
N LYS A 108 -9.54 12.20 30.95
CA LYS A 108 -8.47 13.08 30.49
C LYS A 108 -8.26 12.90 28.98
N LYS A 109 -8.04 11.66 28.53
CA LYS A 109 -7.83 11.32 27.11
C LYS A 109 -9.01 11.72 26.23
N ALA A 110 -10.23 11.55 26.73
CA ALA A 110 -11.45 12.02 26.09
C ALA A 110 -11.48 13.55 25.87
N LYS A 111 -10.95 14.33 26.81
CA LYS A 111 -10.85 15.80 26.68
C LYS A 111 -9.72 16.18 25.73
N ASP A 112 -8.60 15.48 25.78
CA ASP A 112 -7.45 15.74 24.92
C ASP A 112 -7.84 15.56 23.44
N ILE A 113 -8.55 14.48 23.08
CA ILE A 113 -9.10 14.25 21.72
C ILE A 113 -9.98 15.41 21.24
N LYS A 114 -10.82 15.96 22.12
CA LYS A 114 -11.70 17.11 21.80
C LYS A 114 -10.91 18.40 21.62
N LEU A 115 -9.93 18.65 22.49
CA LEU A 115 -9.07 19.84 22.44
C LEU A 115 -8.17 19.85 21.20
N GLU A 116 -7.71 18.67 20.78
CA GLU A 116 -6.95 18.46 19.54
C GLU A 116 -7.82 18.61 18.28
N GLY A 117 -9.14 18.77 18.43
CA GLY A 117 -10.06 18.95 17.30
C GLY A 117 -10.30 17.69 16.48
N ILE A 118 -10.00 16.50 17.03
CA ILE A 118 -10.16 15.22 16.32
C ILE A 118 -11.65 14.85 16.21
N ASP A 119 -12.39 14.90 17.31
CA ASP A 119 -13.86 14.72 17.32
C ASP A 119 -14.48 15.34 18.58
N GLU A 120 -15.68 15.91 18.43
CA GLU A 120 -16.50 16.45 19.52
C GLU A 120 -17.13 15.36 20.39
N GLN A 121 -17.28 14.15 19.84
CA GLN A 121 -17.82 12.99 20.54
C GLN A 121 -16.78 11.87 20.63
N VAL A 122 -16.76 11.20 21.78
CA VAL A 122 -15.87 10.08 22.06
C VAL A 122 -16.66 8.94 22.67
N ILE A 123 -16.30 7.72 22.31
CA ILE A 123 -16.76 6.51 22.97
C ILE A 123 -15.65 5.95 23.87
N VAL A 124 -16.06 5.38 24.99
CA VAL A 124 -15.19 4.66 25.92
C VAL A 124 -15.66 3.22 25.98
N GLU A 125 -14.81 2.31 25.52
CA GLU A 125 -15.07 0.87 25.46
C GLU A 125 -14.15 0.12 26.42
N MET A 126 -14.49 -1.11 26.77
CA MET A 126 -13.57 -1.98 27.51
C MET A 126 -12.41 -2.39 26.59
N PHE A 127 -11.18 -2.30 27.08
CA PHE A 127 -10.03 -2.89 26.41
C PHE A 127 -10.11 -4.41 26.57
N LEU A 128 -10.01 -5.12 25.44
CA LEU A 128 -10.09 -6.58 25.42
C LEU A 128 -8.69 -7.17 25.53
N GLU A 129 -8.37 -7.80 26.65
CA GLU A 129 -7.12 -8.55 26.83
C GLU A 129 -7.28 -10.03 26.48
N GLY A 130 -6.19 -10.67 26.06
CA GLY A 130 -6.15 -12.13 25.83
C GLY A 130 -6.98 -12.60 24.64
N GLY A 131 -7.36 -11.69 23.74
CA GLY A 131 -8.03 -11.98 22.48
C GLY A 131 -7.11 -11.82 21.28
N SER A 132 -7.57 -12.31 20.14
CA SER A 132 -6.92 -12.12 18.84
C SER A 132 -7.82 -11.30 17.93
N GLU A 133 -7.28 -10.24 17.32
CA GLU A 133 -8.00 -9.44 16.34
C GLU A 133 -8.11 -10.20 15.01
N PHE A 134 -9.23 -10.05 14.33
CA PHE A 134 -9.44 -10.61 12.99
C PHE A 134 -10.06 -9.59 12.05
N THR A 135 -9.81 -9.78 10.76
CA THR A 135 -10.41 -8.99 9.68
C THR A 135 -11.03 -9.92 8.65
N ALA A 136 -12.26 -9.65 8.26
CA ALA A 136 -13.00 -10.42 7.26
C ALA A 136 -13.52 -9.52 6.15
N ILE A 137 -13.22 -9.87 4.89
CA ILE A 137 -13.79 -9.23 3.70
C ILE A 137 -15.07 -9.98 3.31
N ILE A 138 -16.12 -9.23 3.01
CA ILE A 138 -17.40 -9.75 2.57
C ILE A 138 -17.67 -9.21 1.17
N LEU A 139 -18.07 -10.08 0.26
CA LEU A 139 -18.50 -9.74 -1.09
C LEU A 139 -19.96 -10.12 -1.25
N ASP A 140 -20.76 -9.21 -1.80
CA ASP A 140 -22.12 -9.54 -2.24
C ASP A 140 -22.05 -10.16 -3.63
N VAL A 141 -22.49 -11.41 -3.75
CA VAL A 141 -22.57 -12.13 -5.04
C VAL A 141 -24.01 -12.27 -5.53
N GLY A 142 -24.94 -11.58 -4.87
CA GLY A 142 -26.35 -11.55 -5.23
C GLY A 142 -26.60 -10.84 -6.57
N SER A 143 -27.88 -10.66 -6.90
CA SER A 143 -28.28 -10.00 -8.15
C SER A 143 -29.37 -8.96 -7.88
N GLY A 144 -29.22 -7.76 -8.45
CA GLY A 144 -30.16 -6.66 -8.26
C GLY A 144 -30.31 -6.29 -6.78
N THR A 145 -31.49 -6.56 -6.20
CA THR A 145 -31.78 -6.27 -4.79
C THR A 145 -31.55 -7.46 -3.85
N ASP A 146 -31.32 -8.66 -4.39
CA ASP A 146 -31.04 -9.85 -3.59
C ASP A 146 -29.60 -9.81 -3.08
N CYS A 147 -29.42 -10.02 -1.77
CA CYS A 147 -28.14 -9.88 -1.09
C CYS A 147 -27.64 -11.25 -0.63
N GLN A 148 -26.57 -11.71 -1.27
CA GLN A 148 -25.91 -12.98 -0.98
C GLN A 148 -24.45 -12.72 -0.56
N PRO A 149 -24.20 -12.30 0.70
CA PRO A 149 -22.86 -12.03 1.18
C PRO A 149 -22.06 -13.30 1.44
N ILE A 150 -20.95 -13.42 0.72
CA ILE A 150 -19.91 -14.44 0.93
C ILE A 150 -18.72 -13.81 1.62
N VAL A 151 -18.36 -14.38 2.77
CA VAL A 151 -17.19 -13.95 3.54
C VAL A 151 -15.97 -14.72 3.07
N LEU A 152 -14.94 -13.98 2.67
CA LEU A 152 -13.63 -14.50 2.29
C LEU A 152 -12.92 -15.16 3.47
N ILE A 153 -11.76 -15.78 3.23
CA ILE A 153 -10.96 -16.36 4.30
C ILE A 153 -10.46 -15.23 5.21
N PRO A 154 -10.86 -15.17 6.50
CA PRO A 154 -10.44 -14.09 7.39
C PRO A 154 -8.92 -14.06 7.58
N TYR A 155 -8.42 -12.96 8.11
CA TYR A 155 -7.06 -12.85 8.63
C TYR A 155 -7.10 -12.74 10.14
N GLU A 156 -6.11 -13.33 10.79
CA GLU A 156 -5.75 -13.03 12.17
C GLU A 156 -4.65 -11.96 12.18
N VAL A 157 -4.79 -10.96 13.03
CA VAL A 157 -3.80 -9.90 13.25
C VAL A 157 -3.11 -10.18 14.59
N GLU A 158 -1.83 -10.55 14.54
CA GLU A 158 -1.00 -10.75 15.73
C GLU A 158 -0.14 -9.50 15.98
N LEU A 159 -0.18 -8.98 17.21
CA LEU A 159 0.69 -7.90 17.65
C LEU A 159 1.85 -8.49 18.47
N HIS A 160 3.09 -8.21 18.08
CA HIS A 160 4.27 -8.64 18.85
C HIS A 160 4.47 -7.75 20.07
N SER A 161 4.52 -8.38 21.26
CA SER A 161 4.29 -7.79 22.58
C SER A 161 5.49 -7.11 23.27
N ASN A 162 6.62 -6.92 22.59
CA ASN A 162 7.84 -6.37 23.22
C ASN A 162 7.85 -4.83 23.37
N ASP A 163 6.71 -4.16 23.24
CA ASP A 163 6.63 -2.70 23.17
C ASP A 163 5.42 -2.17 23.96
N ASP A 164 5.54 -0.98 24.56
CA ASP A 164 4.53 -0.35 25.43
C ASP A 164 3.20 0.02 24.71
N ASP A 165 3.13 -0.13 23.38
CA ASP A 165 1.95 0.18 22.58
C ASP A 165 1.15 -1.09 22.28
N ALA A 166 0.02 -1.27 22.97
CA ALA A 166 -0.85 -2.44 22.83
C ALA A 166 -1.85 -2.35 21.65
N ILE A 167 -1.85 -1.26 20.86
CA ILE A 167 -2.92 -0.99 19.89
C ILE A 167 -2.48 -1.26 18.45
N PHE A 168 -3.37 -1.81 17.62
CA PHE A 168 -3.21 -1.84 16.16
C PHE A 168 -3.48 -0.44 15.55
N ASN A 169 -2.48 0.44 15.68
CA ASN A 169 -2.55 1.85 15.30
C ASN A 169 -2.29 2.11 13.79
N TYR A 170 -2.42 3.37 13.34
CA TYR A 170 -2.18 3.77 11.94
C TYR A 170 -0.82 3.29 11.41
N ARG A 171 0.26 3.53 12.18
CA ARG A 171 1.61 3.14 11.77
C ARG A 171 1.71 1.64 11.55
N ARG A 172 1.10 0.82 12.41
CA ARG A 172 1.08 -0.64 12.29
C ARG A 172 0.22 -1.16 11.12
N LYS A 173 -0.79 -0.38 10.71
CA LYS A 173 -1.70 -0.72 9.61
C LYS A 173 -1.11 -0.46 8.22
N TYR A 174 -0.34 0.61 8.07
CA TYR A 174 0.02 1.13 6.74
C TYR A 174 1.53 1.27 6.51
N LEU A 175 2.35 1.22 7.56
CA LEU A 175 3.80 1.33 7.42
C LEU A 175 4.47 -0.03 7.62
N PRO A 176 5.48 -0.37 6.81
CA PRO A 176 6.27 -1.59 7.00
C PRO A 176 6.81 -1.69 8.42
N THR A 177 6.44 -2.77 9.11
CA THR A 177 6.80 -2.97 10.51
C THR A 177 6.99 -4.44 10.81
N ARG A 178 7.84 -4.75 11.79
CA ARG A 178 7.98 -6.11 12.36
C ARG A 178 7.12 -6.32 13.60
N LYS A 179 6.31 -5.31 13.96
CA LYS A 179 5.48 -5.32 15.17
C LYS A 179 4.13 -6.03 14.96
N VAL A 180 3.80 -6.38 13.72
CA VAL A 180 2.54 -7.03 13.36
C VAL A 180 2.83 -8.20 12.43
N ALA A 181 2.14 -9.31 12.65
CA ALA A 181 2.09 -10.45 11.75
C ALA A 181 0.64 -10.72 11.32
N TYR A 182 0.49 -11.19 10.08
CA TYR A 182 -0.80 -11.42 9.44
C TYR A 182 -0.93 -12.88 9.03
N HIS A 183 -1.84 -13.62 9.65
CA HIS A 183 -2.02 -15.05 9.38
C HIS A 183 -3.28 -15.31 8.56
N THR A 184 -3.13 -15.97 7.41
CA THR A 184 -4.25 -16.43 6.58
C THR A 184 -4.02 -17.86 6.08
N PRO A 185 -4.98 -18.79 6.29
CA PRO A 185 -6.13 -18.66 7.18
C PRO A 185 -5.70 -18.35 8.63
N PRO A 186 -6.61 -17.81 9.46
CA PRO A 186 -6.28 -17.50 10.84
C PRO A 186 -5.92 -18.79 11.59
N ARG A 187 -5.12 -18.72 12.64
CA ARG A 187 -4.74 -19.89 13.46
C ARG A 187 -5.86 -20.34 14.40
N PHE A 188 -7.03 -19.71 14.30
CA PHE A 188 -8.22 -20.12 15.03
C PHE A 188 -8.67 -21.53 14.61
N PRO A 189 -9.36 -22.25 15.51
CA PRO A 189 -10.06 -23.47 15.13
C PRO A 189 -11.01 -23.23 13.94
N ILE A 190 -11.18 -24.24 13.08
CA ILE A 190 -12.04 -24.14 11.89
C ILE A 190 -13.47 -23.71 12.22
N GLU A 191 -14.01 -24.18 13.35
CA GLU A 191 -15.35 -23.82 13.83
C GLU A 191 -15.47 -22.34 14.21
N VAL A 192 -14.41 -21.74 14.75
CA VAL A 192 -14.35 -20.30 15.06
C VAL A 192 -14.34 -19.52 13.76
N THR A 193 -13.51 -19.92 12.78
CA THR A 193 -13.49 -19.31 11.45
C THR A 193 -14.84 -19.39 10.75
N ARG A 194 -15.54 -20.54 10.85
CA ARG A 194 -16.90 -20.71 10.32
C ARG A 194 -17.88 -19.74 11.00
N THR A 195 -17.83 -19.66 12.33
CA THR A 195 -18.71 -18.76 13.11
C THR A 195 -18.45 -17.28 12.78
N ILE A 196 -17.19 -16.89 12.56
CA ILE A 196 -16.83 -15.54 12.08
C ILE A 196 -17.49 -15.27 10.73
N ARG A 197 -17.36 -16.19 9.77
CA ARG A 197 -17.95 -16.05 8.42
C ARG A 197 -19.48 -15.96 8.47
N GLU A 198 -20.13 -16.82 9.24
CA GLU A 198 -21.60 -16.81 9.41
C GLU A 198 -22.07 -15.50 10.06
N GLY A 199 -21.40 -15.06 11.12
CA GLY A 199 -21.75 -13.82 11.82
C GLY A 199 -21.56 -12.58 10.96
N ALA A 200 -20.44 -12.48 10.23
CA ALA A 200 -20.17 -11.38 9.33
C ALA A 200 -21.16 -11.32 8.14
N SER A 201 -21.49 -12.48 7.55
CA SER A 201 -22.52 -12.59 6.49
C SER A 201 -23.89 -12.13 7.00
N TRP A 202 -24.27 -12.55 8.20
CA TRP A 202 -25.52 -12.14 8.83
C TRP A 202 -25.56 -10.63 9.09
N LEU A 203 -24.50 -10.04 9.68
CA LEU A 203 -24.41 -8.60 9.93
C LEU A 203 -24.54 -7.79 8.63
N PHE A 204 -23.86 -8.24 7.57
CA PHE A 204 -23.92 -7.60 6.26
C PHE A 204 -25.36 -7.50 5.75
N ARG A 205 -26.15 -8.59 5.86
CA ARG A 205 -27.57 -8.60 5.48
C ARG A 205 -28.41 -7.71 6.39
N GLN A 206 -28.28 -7.84 7.70
CA GLN A 206 -29.12 -7.10 8.67
C GLN A 206 -28.95 -5.59 8.59
N LEU A 207 -27.73 -5.14 8.32
CA LEU A 207 -27.43 -3.71 8.16
C LEU A 207 -27.80 -3.17 6.78
N GLY A 208 -28.17 -4.05 5.84
CA GLY A 208 -28.49 -3.69 4.46
C GLY A 208 -27.28 -3.20 3.68
N LEU A 209 -26.10 -3.74 3.97
CA LEU A 209 -24.87 -3.41 3.25
C LEU A 209 -24.95 -3.96 1.81
N ARG A 210 -24.12 -3.43 0.92
CA ARG A 210 -24.10 -3.77 -0.51
C ARG A 210 -22.69 -3.84 -1.05
N ASP A 211 -22.54 -4.59 -2.15
CA ASP A 211 -21.34 -4.75 -2.98
C ASP A 211 -20.18 -5.43 -2.24
N PHE A 212 -19.56 -4.76 -1.26
CA PHE A 212 -18.54 -5.34 -0.40
C PHE A 212 -18.39 -4.56 0.91
N ALA A 213 -17.80 -5.19 1.92
CA ALA A 213 -17.41 -4.54 3.17
C ALA A 213 -16.24 -5.27 3.83
N ARG A 214 -15.56 -4.60 4.77
CA ARG A 214 -14.58 -5.20 5.67
C ARG A 214 -15.09 -5.12 7.10
N ILE A 215 -15.26 -6.26 7.75
CA ILE A 215 -15.63 -6.31 9.17
C ILE A 215 -14.43 -6.76 9.99
N ASP A 216 -14.06 -5.95 10.97
CA ASP A 216 -13.01 -6.26 11.95
C ASP A 216 -13.67 -6.70 13.27
N GLY A 217 -13.00 -7.60 13.98
CA GLY A 217 -13.51 -8.23 15.18
C GLY A 217 -12.43 -8.80 16.08
N TRP A 218 -12.85 -9.36 17.20
CA TRP A 218 -12.00 -10.05 18.16
C TRP A 218 -12.54 -11.45 18.41
N PHE A 219 -11.64 -12.41 18.46
CA PHE A 219 -11.91 -13.73 19.02
C PHE A 219 -11.34 -13.80 20.44
N LEU A 220 -12.21 -14.11 21.39
CA LEU A 220 -11.90 -14.30 22.80
C LEU A 220 -12.07 -15.78 23.16
N PRO A 221 -10.97 -16.51 23.41
CA PRO A 221 -11.04 -17.91 23.83
C PRO A 221 -11.85 -18.10 25.13
N SER A 222 -12.48 -19.26 25.30
CA SER A 222 -13.29 -19.58 26.50
C SER A 222 -12.55 -19.43 27.83
N SER A 223 -11.22 -19.55 27.86
CA SER A 223 -10.38 -19.29 29.03
C SER A 223 -10.41 -17.84 29.52
N THR A 224 -10.80 -16.90 28.65
CA THR A 224 -10.77 -15.45 28.88
C THR A 224 -12.19 -14.89 29.16
N ASN A 225 -13.21 -15.74 29.07
CA ASN A 225 -14.63 -15.37 28.94
C ASN A 225 -15.34 -15.00 30.27
N SER A 226 -14.58 -14.77 31.36
CA SER A 226 -15.12 -14.48 32.69
C SER A 226 -15.96 -13.19 32.78
N PHE A 227 -15.90 -12.33 31.76
CA PHE A 227 -16.44 -10.97 31.78
C PHE A 227 -17.76 -10.76 31.02
N PHE A 228 -18.13 -11.64 30.07
CA PHE A 228 -19.35 -11.45 29.28
C PHE A 228 -20.52 -12.22 29.90
N GLY A 229 -21.42 -11.49 30.57
CA GLY A 229 -22.65 -12.03 31.15
C GLY A 229 -23.52 -12.77 30.13
N THR A 230 -24.26 -13.77 30.62
CA THR A 230 -25.22 -14.57 29.84
C THR A 230 -26.36 -13.70 29.31
N THR A 231 -26.21 -13.15 28.11
CA THR A 231 -27.34 -12.72 27.29
C THR A 231 -27.68 -13.85 26.31
N ASP A 232 -28.98 -14.10 26.11
CA ASP A 232 -29.56 -15.26 25.40
C ASP A 232 -29.29 -15.33 23.88
N GLY A 233 -28.36 -14.52 23.36
CA GLY A 233 -28.01 -14.49 21.95
C GLY A 233 -27.03 -15.61 21.58
N LYS A 234 -27.42 -16.47 20.63
CA LYS A 234 -26.50 -17.41 19.95
C LYS A 234 -25.49 -16.71 19.02
N PHE A 235 -25.67 -15.42 18.75
CA PHE A 235 -24.87 -14.67 17.78
C PHE A 235 -23.44 -14.44 18.28
N GLY A 236 -22.44 -14.90 17.52
CA GLY A 236 -21.03 -14.74 17.87
C GLY A 236 -20.53 -15.67 18.99
N ARG A 237 -21.29 -16.68 19.41
CA ARG A 237 -20.81 -17.68 20.39
C ARG A 237 -20.37 -18.96 19.68
N SER A 238 -19.21 -19.47 20.08
CA SER A 238 -18.73 -20.80 19.74
C SER A 238 -18.40 -21.56 21.02
N ASP A 239 -18.37 -22.89 20.97
CA ASP A 239 -17.98 -23.71 22.12
C ASP A 239 -16.52 -23.41 22.58
N MET A 240 -15.72 -22.82 21.69
CA MET A 240 -14.31 -22.47 21.91
C MET A 240 -14.08 -21.04 22.39
N GLY A 241 -15.11 -20.18 22.37
CA GLY A 241 -14.99 -18.78 22.78
C GLY A 241 -16.03 -17.84 22.18
N THR A 242 -15.87 -16.55 22.45
CA THR A 242 -16.76 -15.47 21.99
C THR A 242 -16.12 -14.71 20.83
N ILE A 243 -16.92 -14.42 19.79
CA ILE A 243 -16.56 -13.59 18.64
C ILE A 243 -17.29 -12.25 18.79
N LEU A 244 -16.52 -11.17 18.79
CA LEU A 244 -17.02 -9.81 18.87
C LEU A 244 -16.73 -9.10 17.55
N PHE A 245 -17.76 -8.58 16.89
CA PHE A 245 -17.59 -7.73 15.72
C PHE A 245 -17.53 -6.27 16.19
N ILE A 246 -16.44 -5.58 15.91
CA ILE A 246 -16.15 -4.27 16.51
C ILE A 246 -16.24 -3.12 15.52
N ASN A 247 -15.97 -3.36 14.24
CA ASN A 247 -15.87 -2.28 13.28
C ASN A 247 -16.29 -2.75 11.88
N ILE A 248 -17.15 -1.97 11.24
CA ILE A 248 -17.66 -2.26 9.90
C ILE A 248 -17.16 -1.14 9.01
N ASN A 249 -16.21 -1.47 8.14
CA ASN A 249 -15.63 -0.54 7.19
C ASN A 249 -16.29 -0.77 5.84
N LEU A 250 -17.03 0.23 5.39
CA LEU A 250 -17.81 0.17 4.15
C LEU A 250 -16.93 0.34 2.92
N ILE A 251 -15.79 1.01 3.10
CA ILE A 251 -14.74 1.11 2.09
C ILE A 251 -13.49 0.48 2.70
N SER A 252 -13.27 -0.79 2.40
CA SER A 252 -11.99 -1.43 2.72
C SER A 252 -10.84 -0.66 2.06
N GLY A 253 -9.65 -0.67 2.66
CA GLY A 253 -8.47 -0.10 2.01
C GLY A 253 -8.26 -0.72 0.62
N ILE A 254 -7.84 0.12 -0.35
CA ILE A 254 -7.62 -0.23 -1.76
C ILE A 254 -6.13 -0.09 -2.13
N GLU A 255 -5.24 0.01 -1.14
CA GLU A 255 -3.79 -0.09 -1.34
C GLU A 255 -3.43 -1.52 -1.79
N GLN A 256 -2.35 -1.72 -2.55
CA GLN A 256 -1.97 -2.98 -3.20
C GLN A 256 -1.86 -4.17 -2.23
N THR A 257 -1.44 -3.91 -0.99
CA THR A 257 -1.26 -4.90 0.07
C THR A 257 -2.40 -4.88 1.09
N SER A 258 -3.50 -4.17 0.82
CA SER A 258 -4.68 -4.15 1.68
C SER A 258 -5.37 -5.52 1.83
N PHE A 259 -6.12 -5.67 2.93
CA PHE A 259 -6.87 -6.90 3.24
C PHE A 259 -7.82 -7.35 2.12
N LEU A 260 -8.39 -6.43 1.34
CA LEU A 260 -9.25 -6.79 0.21
C LEU A 260 -8.50 -7.68 -0.78
N PHE A 261 -7.35 -7.22 -1.27
CA PHE A 261 -6.58 -7.95 -2.26
C PHE A 261 -5.86 -9.16 -1.68
N GLN A 262 -5.37 -9.05 -0.44
CA GLN A 262 -4.77 -10.16 0.27
C GLN A 262 -5.74 -11.33 0.44
N GLN A 263 -6.99 -11.09 0.85
CA GLN A 263 -8.00 -12.15 1.02
C GLN A 263 -8.56 -12.63 -0.32
N ALA A 264 -8.81 -11.71 -1.28
CA ALA A 264 -9.32 -12.05 -2.61
C ALA A 264 -8.34 -12.95 -3.39
N SER A 265 -7.04 -12.67 -3.32
CA SER A 265 -6.01 -13.49 -3.99
C SER A 265 -5.93 -14.91 -3.45
N LYS A 266 -6.25 -15.15 -2.16
CA LYS A 266 -6.32 -16.51 -1.58
C LYS A 266 -7.46 -17.33 -2.17
N VAL A 267 -8.51 -16.68 -2.67
CA VAL A 267 -9.67 -17.33 -3.30
C VAL A 267 -9.70 -17.17 -4.82
N GLY A 268 -8.55 -16.86 -5.44
CA GLY A 268 -8.39 -16.91 -6.90
C GLY A 268 -8.68 -15.62 -7.64
N PHE A 269 -8.92 -14.50 -6.96
CA PHE A 269 -9.12 -13.20 -7.61
C PHE A 269 -7.86 -12.35 -7.65
N SER A 270 -7.47 -11.87 -8.84
CA SER A 270 -6.53 -10.76 -8.97
C SER A 270 -7.16 -9.44 -8.53
N HIS A 271 -6.33 -8.40 -8.39
CA HIS A 271 -6.81 -7.04 -8.10
C HIS A 271 -7.83 -6.57 -9.15
N SER A 272 -7.52 -6.78 -10.43
CA SER A 272 -8.41 -6.34 -11.50
C SER A 272 -9.72 -7.13 -11.50
N ASN A 273 -9.66 -8.45 -11.29
CA ASN A 273 -10.85 -9.30 -11.34
C ASN A 273 -11.77 -9.05 -10.14
N ILE A 274 -11.23 -8.86 -8.93
CA ILE A 274 -12.07 -8.51 -7.77
C ILE A 274 -12.74 -7.15 -7.94
N LEU A 275 -12.01 -6.13 -8.38
CA LEU A 275 -12.58 -4.80 -8.59
C LEU A 275 -13.63 -4.81 -9.69
N ARG A 276 -13.37 -5.54 -10.79
CA ARG A 276 -14.33 -5.73 -11.88
C ARG A 276 -15.59 -6.44 -11.38
N SER A 277 -15.45 -7.45 -10.52
CA SER A 277 -16.58 -8.16 -9.91
C SER A 277 -17.45 -7.22 -9.06
N ILE A 278 -16.81 -6.39 -8.24
CA ILE A 278 -17.51 -5.37 -7.42
C ILE A 278 -18.25 -4.37 -8.30
N VAL A 279 -17.62 -3.87 -9.37
CA VAL A 279 -18.25 -2.92 -10.30
C VAL A 279 -19.45 -3.54 -11.01
N HIS A 280 -19.32 -4.76 -11.53
CA HIS A 280 -20.42 -5.44 -12.20
C HIS A 280 -21.60 -5.70 -11.26
N HIS A 281 -21.33 -6.14 -10.04
CA HIS A 281 -22.38 -6.29 -9.03
C HIS A 281 -23.08 -4.95 -8.77
N ALA A 282 -22.33 -3.86 -8.57
CA ALA A 282 -22.90 -2.54 -8.35
C ALA A 282 -23.77 -2.07 -9.53
N CYS A 283 -23.32 -2.29 -10.77
CA CYS A 283 -24.10 -1.99 -11.98
C CYS A 283 -25.41 -2.79 -12.05
N SER A 284 -25.41 -4.06 -11.62
CA SER A 284 -26.62 -4.91 -11.63
C SER A 284 -27.76 -4.36 -10.76
N ARG A 285 -27.46 -3.45 -9.82
CA ARG A 285 -28.47 -2.78 -8.98
C ARG A 285 -29.27 -1.72 -9.74
N PHE A 286 -28.81 -1.31 -10.92
CA PHE A 286 -29.38 -0.22 -11.70
C PHE A 286 -29.82 -0.75 -13.08
N PRO A 287 -31.14 -0.86 -13.34
CA PRO A 287 -31.67 -1.46 -14.58
C PRO A 287 -31.16 -0.81 -15.87
N ASN A 288 -30.84 0.48 -15.83
CA ASN A 288 -30.32 1.23 -16.99
C ASN A 288 -28.86 0.85 -17.35
N LEU A 289 -28.14 0.22 -16.43
CA LEU A 289 -26.73 -0.20 -16.61
C LEU A 289 -26.59 -1.70 -16.88
N GLU A 290 -27.63 -2.49 -16.56
CA GLU A 290 -27.61 -3.95 -16.71
C GLU A 290 -27.36 -4.39 -18.16
N SER A 291 -27.86 -3.64 -19.16
CA SER A 291 -27.66 -3.94 -20.58
C SER A 291 -26.25 -3.72 -21.11
N TYR A 292 -25.41 -2.93 -20.43
CA TYR A 292 -24.02 -2.64 -20.86
C TYR A 292 -23.02 -3.70 -20.41
N VAL A 293 -23.42 -4.57 -19.47
CA VAL A 293 -22.59 -5.64 -18.92
C VAL A 293 -22.24 -6.70 -19.97
N ASP A 294 -23.08 -6.88 -20.99
CA ASP A 294 -22.90 -7.88 -22.06
C ASP A 294 -21.75 -7.56 -23.06
N ILE A 295 -21.26 -6.31 -23.14
CA ILE A 295 -20.38 -5.87 -24.24
C ILE A 295 -18.87 -5.99 -23.91
N SER A 296 -18.47 -6.00 -22.62
CA SER A 296 -17.04 -5.89 -22.24
C SER A 296 -16.32 -7.22 -21.93
N SER A 297 -16.91 -8.37 -22.27
CA SER A 297 -16.31 -9.70 -22.02
C SER A 297 -15.06 -10.02 -22.86
N HIS A 298 -14.62 -9.11 -23.74
CA HIS A 298 -13.52 -9.32 -24.69
C HIS A 298 -12.12 -8.84 -24.25
N LEU A 299 -11.80 -8.88 -22.96
CA LEU A 299 -10.39 -8.88 -22.53
C LEU A 299 -10.03 -10.26 -21.98
N PRO A 300 -9.40 -11.14 -22.79
CA PRO A 300 -9.07 -12.49 -22.37
C PRO A 300 -7.86 -12.46 -21.44
N ARG A 301 -8.06 -12.28 -20.13
CA ARG A 301 -7.02 -12.63 -19.16
C ARG A 301 -7.10 -14.13 -18.90
N ARG A 302 -6.09 -14.85 -19.42
CA ARG A 302 -5.77 -16.27 -19.20
C ARG A 302 -6.98 -17.23 -19.19
N SER A 303 -7.44 -17.63 -20.37
CA SER A 303 -8.01 -18.98 -20.51
C SER A 303 -6.88 -19.98 -20.26
N ASN A 304 -7.04 -20.87 -19.27
CA ASN A 304 -6.12 -21.98 -18.99
C ASN A 304 -5.62 -22.63 -20.29
N SER A 305 -4.32 -22.55 -20.54
CA SER A 305 -3.63 -23.11 -21.71
C SER A 305 -3.55 -24.65 -21.64
N LYS A 306 -4.70 -25.32 -21.61
CA LYS A 306 -4.84 -26.76 -21.80
C LYS A 306 -5.90 -27.04 -22.85
N LEU A 307 -5.74 -26.49 -24.06
CA LEU A 307 -6.22 -27.05 -25.33
C LEU A 307 -5.80 -26.07 -26.44
N ARG A 308 -4.59 -26.23 -26.98
CA ARG A 308 -4.29 -25.79 -28.34
C ARG A 308 -3.64 -26.95 -29.04
N THR A 309 -4.43 -27.57 -29.91
CA THR A 309 -4.02 -28.54 -30.92
C THR A 309 -2.92 -27.96 -31.77
N GLU A 310 -1.95 -28.83 -32.07
CA GLU A 310 -0.84 -28.63 -32.98
C GLU A 310 -1.37 -28.18 -34.36
N ASP A 311 -1.14 -26.92 -34.73
CA ASP A 311 -0.64 -26.57 -36.07
C ASP A 311 -0.30 -25.07 -36.23
N SER A 312 0.72 -24.81 -37.05
CA SER A 312 1.16 -23.51 -37.64
C SER A 312 1.99 -22.51 -36.80
N ASP A 313 3.27 -22.83 -36.65
CA ASP A 313 4.47 -22.07 -37.08
C ASP A 313 4.51 -20.52 -37.21
N GLN A 314 3.88 -19.75 -36.30
CA GLN A 314 4.31 -18.37 -35.97
C GLN A 314 4.13 -18.06 -34.46
N ASN A 315 4.87 -18.78 -33.61
CA ASN A 315 4.98 -18.46 -32.18
C ASN A 315 5.86 -17.21 -31.97
N LYS A 316 5.28 -16.00 -32.01
CA LYS A 316 5.80 -14.92 -31.15
C LYS A 316 5.41 -15.27 -29.72
N GLY A 317 6.23 -16.11 -29.09
CA GLY A 317 5.99 -16.67 -27.76
C GLY A 317 5.86 -15.60 -26.68
N ILE A 318 5.03 -15.90 -25.68
CA ILE A 318 4.91 -15.12 -24.43
C ILE A 318 6.31 -14.96 -23.83
N ARG A 319 6.69 -13.72 -23.50
CA ARG A 319 8.00 -13.43 -22.90
C ARG A 319 7.92 -13.60 -21.39
N LYS A 320 8.76 -14.48 -20.84
CA LYS A 320 8.89 -14.62 -19.40
C LYS A 320 9.72 -13.48 -18.81
N VAL A 321 9.21 -12.84 -17.77
CA VAL A 321 9.86 -11.73 -17.07
C VAL A 321 9.94 -12.06 -15.59
N PHE A 322 11.15 -12.16 -15.03
CA PHE A 322 11.34 -12.24 -13.58
C PHE A 322 11.49 -10.85 -12.99
N VAL A 323 10.72 -10.51 -11.95
CA VAL A 323 10.88 -9.25 -11.20
C VAL A 323 11.54 -9.58 -9.88
N ILE A 324 12.80 -9.19 -9.69
CA ILE A 324 13.55 -9.48 -8.46
C ILE A 324 13.48 -8.28 -7.49
N PHE A 325 13.17 -8.55 -6.23
CA PHE A 325 13.11 -7.56 -5.15
C PHE A 325 13.54 -8.15 -3.79
N GLY A 326 13.58 -7.31 -2.76
CA GLY A 326 14.05 -7.66 -1.41
C GLY A 326 15.54 -7.39 -1.21
N GLY A 327 16.26 -8.38 -0.67
CA GLY A 327 17.70 -8.28 -0.36
C GLY A 327 18.01 -8.03 1.12
N ASN A 328 19.30 -7.91 1.43
CA ASN A 328 19.84 -7.75 2.79
C ASN A 328 19.99 -6.29 3.25
N SER A 329 19.64 -5.30 2.43
CA SER A 329 19.89 -3.89 2.75
C SER A 329 18.87 -3.31 3.75
N SER A 330 19.16 -2.10 4.25
CA SER A 330 18.20 -1.27 4.99
C SER A 330 16.97 -0.92 4.14
N GLU A 331 17.12 -0.84 2.82
CA GLU A 331 16.05 -0.50 1.86
C GLU A 331 15.17 -1.70 1.45
N ARG A 332 15.41 -2.90 1.99
CA ARG A 332 14.74 -4.13 1.56
C ARG A 332 13.20 -4.07 1.59
N GLN A 333 12.60 -3.28 2.49
CA GLN A 333 11.14 -3.11 2.53
C GLN A 333 10.63 -2.23 1.38
N VAL A 334 11.34 -1.14 1.07
CA VAL A 334 11.04 -0.29 -0.08
C VAL A 334 11.22 -1.09 -1.38
N SER A 335 12.22 -1.98 -1.41
CA SER A 335 12.44 -2.93 -2.52
C SER A 335 11.24 -3.86 -2.73
N VAL A 336 10.66 -4.43 -1.65
CA VAL A 336 9.44 -5.26 -1.73
C VAL A 336 8.28 -4.47 -2.32
N ILE A 337 7.98 -3.28 -1.79
CA ILE A 337 6.87 -2.44 -2.27
C ILE A 337 7.06 -2.07 -3.75
N SER A 338 8.28 -1.68 -4.13
CA SER A 338 8.61 -1.29 -5.51
C SER A 338 8.51 -2.47 -6.47
N GLY A 339 9.02 -3.64 -6.08
CA GLY A 339 8.96 -4.87 -6.86
C GLY A 339 7.53 -5.37 -7.06
N THR A 340 6.71 -5.33 -6.02
CA THR A 340 5.28 -5.65 -6.08
C THR A 340 4.56 -4.72 -7.07
N ASN A 341 4.84 -3.42 -7.01
CA ASN A 341 4.25 -2.45 -7.93
C ASN A 341 4.64 -2.73 -9.40
N VAL A 342 5.91 -3.00 -9.68
CA VAL A 342 6.37 -3.37 -11.04
C VAL A 342 5.67 -4.64 -11.52
N TRP A 343 5.63 -5.68 -10.68
CA TRP A 343 5.00 -6.94 -11.02
C TRP A 343 3.50 -6.76 -11.34
N LEU A 344 2.75 -6.04 -10.50
CA LEU A 344 1.33 -5.77 -10.72
C LEU A 344 1.05 -4.98 -12.00
N ASN A 345 1.87 -3.98 -12.33
CA ASN A 345 1.70 -3.20 -13.56
C ASN A 345 2.02 -4.01 -14.81
N LEU A 346 3.04 -4.88 -14.75
CA LEU A 346 3.42 -5.72 -15.89
C LEU A 346 2.46 -6.89 -16.13
N GLN A 347 1.71 -7.33 -15.11
CA GLN A 347 0.62 -8.32 -15.26
C GLN A 347 -0.51 -7.85 -16.19
N GLY A 348 -0.53 -6.56 -16.55
CA GLY A 348 -1.51 -6.01 -17.48
C GLY A 348 -1.31 -6.37 -18.95
N PHE A 349 -0.17 -6.96 -19.31
CA PHE A 349 0.23 -7.18 -20.71
C PHE A 349 0.15 -8.67 -21.09
N ASP A 350 -0.61 -8.97 -22.13
CA ASP A 350 -0.89 -10.35 -22.57
C ASP A 350 0.33 -11.05 -23.21
N ASP A 351 1.34 -10.27 -23.63
CA ASP A 351 2.59 -10.78 -24.21
C ASP A 351 3.66 -11.10 -23.16
N LEU A 352 3.39 -10.84 -21.87
CA LEU A 352 4.31 -11.05 -20.76
C LEU A 352 3.80 -12.10 -19.76
N GLU A 353 4.69 -13.00 -19.34
CA GLU A 353 4.50 -13.86 -18.17
C GLU A 353 5.43 -13.37 -17.06
N VAL A 354 4.87 -12.63 -16.10
CA VAL A 354 5.64 -11.93 -15.07
C VAL A 354 5.66 -12.72 -13.77
N ILE A 355 6.84 -13.14 -13.33
CA ILE A 355 7.05 -13.98 -12.15
C ILE A 355 7.80 -13.16 -11.08
N PRO A 356 7.20 -12.94 -9.90
CA PRO A 356 7.85 -12.22 -8.82
C PRO A 356 8.85 -13.11 -8.07
N CYS A 357 10.03 -12.56 -7.78
CA CYS A 357 11.11 -13.25 -7.09
C CYS A 357 11.65 -12.41 -5.92
N LEU A 358 11.60 -12.93 -4.69
CA LEU A 358 12.31 -12.30 -3.57
C LEU A 358 13.69 -12.91 -3.43
N LEU A 359 14.66 -12.03 -3.34
CA LEU A 359 15.98 -12.36 -2.84
C LEU A 359 15.93 -12.34 -1.31
N ALA A 360 15.87 -13.52 -0.70
CA ALA A 360 15.73 -13.63 0.74
C ALA A 360 17.03 -13.21 1.47
N PRO A 361 16.93 -12.49 2.60
CA PRO A 361 18.06 -12.20 3.47
C PRO A 361 18.79 -13.45 3.94
N GLN A 362 20.08 -13.31 4.24
CA GLN A 362 20.80 -14.37 4.94
C GLN A 362 20.35 -14.31 6.40
N MET A 363 19.51 -15.27 6.82
CA MET A 363 19.12 -15.41 8.23
C MET A 363 20.36 -15.77 9.05
N ALA A 364 21.00 -14.78 9.67
CA ALA A 364 22.01 -15.02 10.68
C ALA A 364 21.30 -15.60 11.92
N GLY A 365 21.39 -16.93 12.10
CA GLY A 365 21.02 -17.60 13.34
C GLY A 365 19.63 -18.24 13.38
N LEU A 366 19.42 -19.29 12.59
CA LEU A 366 18.52 -20.38 12.98
C LEU A 366 19.05 -21.73 12.46
N LEU A 367 20.38 -21.92 12.58
CA LEU A 367 20.92 -23.27 12.66
C LEU A 367 20.71 -23.72 14.10
N MET A 368 19.82 -24.69 14.27
CA MET A 368 19.77 -25.54 15.45
C MET A 368 21.22 -25.89 15.84
N LEU A 369 21.54 -25.65 17.11
CA LEU A 369 22.76 -26.13 17.75
C LEU A 369 22.77 -27.66 17.69
N ASP A 370 23.35 -28.23 16.64
CA ASP A 370 23.91 -29.57 16.71
C ASP A 370 25.29 -29.44 17.34
N HIS A 371 25.39 -29.91 18.59
CA HIS A 371 26.64 -30.02 19.33
C HIS A 371 27.63 -30.92 18.57
N GLY A 372 28.74 -30.37 18.10
CA GLY A 372 29.84 -31.19 17.60
C GLY A 372 31.02 -30.45 16.99
N GLN A 373 32.07 -30.28 17.80
CA GLN A 373 33.47 -30.07 17.43
C GLN A 373 33.91 -28.71 16.87
N PHE A 374 34.57 -27.96 17.76
CA PHE A 374 35.49 -26.87 17.46
C PHE A 374 36.61 -27.35 16.53
N GLY A 375 36.73 -26.70 15.37
CA GLY A 375 37.91 -26.74 14.52
C GLY A 375 38.21 -25.32 14.03
N HIS A 376 39.29 -24.72 14.55
CA HIS A 376 39.84 -23.47 14.04
C HIS A 376 40.26 -23.60 12.57
N CYS A 377 39.92 -22.62 11.72
CA CYS A 377 40.67 -22.38 10.49
C CYS A 377 40.78 -20.87 10.18
N PRO A 378 41.94 -20.41 9.65
CA PRO A 378 42.39 -19.03 9.75
C PRO A 378 41.93 -18.13 8.59
N VAL A 379 42.03 -16.83 8.85
CA VAL A 379 41.82 -15.71 7.92
C VAL A 379 42.69 -15.87 6.68
N ALA A 380 42.06 -16.01 5.51
CA ALA A 380 42.71 -15.86 4.22
C ALA A 380 41.77 -15.15 3.23
N SER A 381 42.21 -13.95 2.84
CA SER A 381 41.79 -13.12 1.72
C SER A 381 41.56 -13.89 0.42
N THR A 382 40.38 -13.75 -0.19
CA THR A 382 40.11 -13.57 -1.64
C THR A 382 38.60 -13.34 -1.79
N VAL A 383 38.19 -12.45 -2.70
CA VAL A 383 36.81 -12.11 -3.05
C VAL A 383 36.03 -13.36 -3.51
N HIS A 384 35.50 -14.11 -2.55
CA HIS A 384 34.36 -14.99 -2.74
C HIS A 384 33.19 -14.30 -2.05
N MET A 385 32.39 -13.55 -2.81
CA MET A 385 31.03 -13.25 -2.36
C MET A 385 30.35 -14.59 -2.08
N ASN A 386 30.10 -14.89 -0.81
CA ASN A 386 29.34 -16.07 -0.41
C ASN A 386 27.95 -15.98 -1.06
N LEU A 387 27.77 -16.67 -2.20
CA LEU A 387 26.53 -16.81 -2.96
C LEU A 387 25.56 -17.76 -2.25
N GLN A 388 25.33 -17.58 -0.94
CA GLN A 388 24.37 -18.36 -0.16
C GLN A 388 23.01 -17.66 -0.03
N HIS A 389 22.58 -16.95 -1.08
CA HIS A 389 21.25 -16.35 -1.13
C HIS A 389 20.25 -17.34 -1.73
N ALA A 390 19.06 -17.42 -1.13
CA ALA A 390 17.95 -18.17 -1.68
C ALA A 390 17.04 -17.21 -2.47
N SER A 391 16.62 -17.63 -3.66
CA SER A 391 15.60 -16.95 -4.45
C SER A 391 14.32 -17.74 -4.36
N PHE A 392 13.21 -17.07 -4.11
CA PHE A 392 11.90 -17.71 -4.08
C PHE A 392 11.03 -17.15 -5.19
N CYS A 393 10.37 -18.03 -5.95
CA CYS A 393 9.31 -17.65 -6.87
C CYS A 393 7.96 -17.84 -6.18
N TYR A 394 7.08 -16.84 -6.27
CA TYR A 394 5.87 -16.80 -5.46
C TYR A 394 4.57 -16.84 -6.25
N SER A 395 3.55 -17.39 -5.61
CA SER A 395 2.17 -17.14 -6.00
C SER A 395 1.74 -15.73 -5.63
N TYR A 396 0.71 -15.25 -6.33
CA TYR A 396 0.20 -13.90 -6.22
C TYR A 396 -0.07 -13.47 -4.77
N SER A 397 -0.67 -14.36 -3.98
CA SER A 397 -1.10 -14.06 -2.61
C SER A 397 0.04 -13.83 -1.60
N LEU A 398 1.25 -14.33 -1.90
CA LEU A 398 2.41 -14.28 -1.01
C LEU A 398 3.21 -12.98 -1.16
N VAL A 399 3.10 -12.31 -2.31
CA VAL A 399 3.85 -11.08 -2.63
C VAL A 399 3.17 -9.82 -2.08
N LEU A 400 1.88 -9.89 -1.78
CA LEU A 400 1.09 -8.77 -1.28
C LEU A 400 1.37 -8.52 0.21
N ARG A 401 2.58 -8.08 0.54
CA ARG A 401 3.08 -7.82 1.90
C ARG A 401 3.92 -6.54 1.93
N HIS A 402 4.04 -5.95 3.11
CA HIS A 402 4.80 -4.72 3.31
C HIS A 402 6.27 -4.99 3.59
N THR A 403 6.59 -6.17 4.12
CA THR A 403 7.95 -6.52 4.55
C THR A 403 8.45 -7.83 3.97
N VAL A 404 9.76 -7.93 3.82
CA VAL A 404 10.48 -9.17 3.47
C VAL A 404 10.15 -10.29 4.46
N GLU A 405 10.09 -9.96 5.75
CA GLU A 405 9.79 -10.92 6.81
C GLU A 405 8.36 -11.47 6.68
N GLU A 406 7.37 -10.60 6.45
CA GLU A 406 5.99 -11.03 6.18
C GLU A 406 5.89 -11.97 4.97
N VAL A 407 6.65 -11.71 3.90
CA VAL A 407 6.68 -12.61 2.72
C VAL A 407 7.26 -13.97 3.12
N LEU A 408 8.36 -14.00 3.88
CA LEU A 408 9.00 -15.23 4.33
C LEU A 408 8.12 -16.04 5.28
N ASP A 409 7.45 -15.39 6.22
CA ASP A 409 6.51 -16.02 7.15
C ASP A 409 5.34 -16.63 6.39
N ALA A 410 4.74 -15.88 5.45
CA ALA A 410 3.67 -16.38 4.59
C ALA A 410 4.10 -17.59 3.75
N CYS A 411 5.36 -17.62 3.30
CA CYS A 411 5.90 -18.77 2.57
C CYS A 411 6.11 -19.98 3.46
N THR A 412 6.64 -19.77 4.66
CA THR A 412 6.82 -20.82 5.66
C THR A 412 5.47 -21.46 5.96
N GLU A 413 4.44 -20.65 6.21
CA GLU A 413 3.07 -21.12 6.42
C GLU A 413 2.49 -21.86 5.21
N ALA A 414 2.72 -21.36 3.99
CA ALA A 414 2.23 -22.01 2.77
C ALA A 414 2.90 -23.37 2.50
N THR A 415 4.11 -23.57 3.03
CA THR A 415 4.85 -24.83 2.90
C THR A 415 4.59 -25.82 4.04
N ASP A 416 4.10 -25.35 5.19
CA ASP A 416 3.74 -26.24 6.29
C ASP A 416 2.58 -27.18 5.88
N PRO A 417 2.73 -28.51 5.98
CA PRO A 417 1.72 -29.45 5.52
C PRO A 417 0.35 -29.30 6.17
N SER A 418 0.31 -28.98 7.48
CA SER A 418 -0.93 -28.85 8.23
C SER A 418 -1.68 -27.58 7.82
N ARG A 419 -0.95 -26.46 7.70
CA ARG A 419 -1.51 -25.17 7.27
C ARG A 419 -1.89 -25.19 5.81
N ALA A 420 -1.10 -25.80 4.94
CA ALA A 420 -1.43 -25.96 3.51
C ALA A 420 -2.73 -26.77 3.31
N SER A 421 -2.92 -27.84 4.09
CA SER A 421 -4.15 -28.64 4.06
C SER A 421 -5.37 -27.82 4.49
N LEU A 422 -5.26 -27.12 5.64
CA LEU A 422 -6.31 -26.25 6.15
C LEU A 422 -6.67 -25.13 5.15
N THR A 423 -5.65 -24.48 4.58
CA THR A 423 -5.81 -23.43 3.56
C THR A 423 -6.53 -23.98 2.33
N SER A 424 -6.13 -25.16 1.85
CA SER A 424 -6.75 -25.81 0.68
C SER A 424 -8.22 -26.15 0.94
N GLN A 425 -8.55 -26.65 2.14
CA GLN A 425 -9.93 -26.93 2.53
C GLN A 425 -10.79 -25.67 2.56
N LEU A 426 -10.35 -24.63 3.28
CA LEU A 426 -11.06 -23.35 3.38
C LEU A 426 -11.21 -22.67 2.02
N ARG A 427 -10.14 -22.67 1.22
CA ARG A 427 -10.13 -22.13 -0.14
C ARG A 427 -11.16 -22.82 -1.02
N LYS A 428 -11.21 -24.15 -1.04
CA LYS A 428 -12.21 -24.90 -1.82
C LYS A 428 -13.64 -24.56 -1.40
N GLN A 429 -13.89 -24.45 -0.10
CA GLN A 429 -15.21 -24.08 0.42
C GLN A 429 -15.60 -22.67 -0.05
N VAL A 430 -14.76 -21.66 0.21
CA VAL A 430 -15.07 -20.27 -0.13
C VAL A 430 -15.18 -20.08 -1.64
N MET A 431 -14.30 -20.70 -2.44
CA MET A 431 -14.39 -20.64 -3.90
C MET A 431 -15.66 -21.31 -4.41
N GLY A 432 -16.11 -22.41 -3.79
CA GLY A 432 -17.39 -23.03 -4.12
C GLY A 432 -18.57 -22.09 -3.84
N ASP A 433 -18.61 -21.49 -2.64
CA ASP A 433 -19.63 -20.51 -2.26
C ASP A 433 -19.67 -19.31 -3.22
N LEU A 434 -18.49 -18.82 -3.63
CA LEU A 434 -18.35 -17.74 -4.61
C LEU A 434 -18.82 -18.15 -6.00
N MET A 435 -18.45 -19.35 -6.48
CA MET A 435 -18.90 -19.85 -7.78
C MET A 435 -20.41 -20.01 -7.84
N GLU A 436 -21.03 -20.59 -6.81
CA GLU A 436 -22.49 -20.76 -6.75
C GLU A 436 -23.24 -19.42 -6.86
N GLY A 437 -22.68 -18.34 -6.32
CA GLY A 437 -23.22 -17.00 -6.46
C GLY A 437 -22.91 -16.36 -7.82
N LEU A 438 -21.63 -16.37 -8.22
CA LEU A 438 -21.12 -15.61 -9.35
C LEU A 438 -21.40 -16.24 -10.71
N GLU A 439 -21.50 -17.57 -10.83
CA GLU A 439 -21.80 -18.24 -12.11
C GLU A 439 -23.19 -17.90 -12.67
N LYS A 440 -24.09 -17.41 -11.81
CA LYS A 440 -25.40 -16.90 -12.21
C LYS A 440 -25.28 -15.63 -13.05
N HIS A 441 -24.13 -14.94 -12.97
CA HIS A 441 -23.86 -13.70 -13.66
C HIS A 441 -23.07 -13.92 -14.94
N ARG A 442 -23.59 -13.46 -16.08
CA ARG A 442 -22.97 -13.64 -17.40
C ARG A 442 -21.59 -12.99 -17.56
N TRP A 443 -21.28 -11.98 -16.74
CA TRP A 443 -19.99 -11.28 -16.78
C TRP A 443 -18.85 -12.04 -16.11
N PHE A 444 -19.17 -13.04 -15.27
CA PHE A 444 -18.17 -13.78 -14.52
C PHE A 444 -17.59 -14.91 -15.36
N ASN A 445 -16.29 -14.82 -15.66
CA ASN A 445 -15.56 -15.79 -16.48
C ASN A 445 -14.68 -16.73 -15.65
N GLY A 446 -14.87 -16.77 -14.33
CA GLY A 446 -14.08 -17.55 -13.40
C GLY A 446 -12.95 -16.76 -12.72
N PHE A 447 -12.15 -17.51 -11.95
CA PHE A 447 -11.00 -17.02 -11.20
C PHE A 447 -9.75 -16.97 -12.07
N ASP A 448 -8.92 -15.95 -11.87
CA ASP A 448 -7.76 -15.63 -12.71
C ASP A 448 -6.41 -15.86 -12.01
N ILE A 449 -6.44 -16.34 -10.75
CA ILE A 449 -5.25 -16.71 -9.98
C ILE A 449 -5.29 -18.19 -9.57
N THR A 450 -4.16 -18.86 -9.80
CA THR A 450 -3.83 -20.19 -9.28
C THR A 450 -3.15 -20.09 -7.92
N ASP A 451 -3.46 -21.03 -7.02
CA ASP A 451 -2.78 -21.15 -5.73
C ASP A 451 -1.58 -22.10 -5.87
N GLU A 452 -0.49 -21.54 -6.40
CA GLU A 452 0.75 -22.27 -6.59
C GLU A 452 1.62 -22.23 -5.33
N LYS A 453 2.28 -23.35 -5.05
CA LYS A 453 3.23 -23.42 -3.93
C LYS A 453 4.47 -22.59 -4.26
N PRO A 454 5.03 -21.84 -3.29
CA PRO A 454 6.26 -21.12 -3.51
C PRO A 454 7.40 -22.12 -3.80
N VAL A 455 8.25 -21.78 -4.76
CA VAL A 455 9.41 -22.61 -5.14
C VAL A 455 10.67 -21.92 -4.67
N LYS A 456 11.47 -22.63 -3.89
CA LYS A 456 12.77 -22.16 -3.40
C LYS A 456 13.89 -22.66 -4.31
N PHE A 457 14.73 -21.73 -4.73
CA PHE A 457 15.93 -22.00 -5.51
C PHE A 457 17.17 -21.52 -4.74
N SER A 458 18.30 -22.20 -4.92
CA SER A 458 19.58 -21.52 -4.72
C SER A 458 19.73 -20.43 -5.79
N LEU A 459 20.48 -19.37 -5.52
CA LEU A 459 20.73 -18.35 -6.53
C LEU A 459 21.35 -18.94 -7.82
N HIS A 460 22.21 -19.95 -7.69
CA HIS A 460 22.80 -20.64 -8.84
C HIS A 460 21.76 -21.40 -9.68
N ASP A 461 20.89 -22.18 -9.02
CA ASP A 461 19.83 -22.93 -9.69
C ASP A 461 18.80 -22.01 -10.34
N TRP A 462 18.49 -20.89 -9.68
CA TRP A 462 17.61 -19.87 -10.23
C TRP A 462 18.21 -19.23 -11.50
N ILE A 463 19.50 -18.89 -11.51
CA ILE A 463 20.18 -18.36 -12.71
C ILE A 463 20.13 -19.37 -13.84
N LYS A 464 20.37 -20.65 -13.54
CA LYS A 464 20.28 -21.74 -14.53
C LYS A 464 18.86 -21.82 -15.10
N HIS A 465 17.85 -21.82 -14.24
CA HIS A 465 16.45 -21.84 -14.65
C HIS A 465 16.09 -20.64 -15.53
N ALA A 466 16.46 -19.42 -15.14
CA ALA A 466 16.18 -18.20 -15.89
C ALA A 466 16.80 -18.23 -17.30
N LYS A 467 18.00 -18.80 -17.45
CA LYS A 467 18.65 -19.02 -18.75
C LYS A 467 17.93 -20.06 -19.60
N GLU A 468 17.54 -21.18 -18.99
CA GLU A 468 16.82 -22.27 -19.67
C GLU A 468 15.50 -21.79 -20.26
N VAL A 469 14.76 -20.95 -19.53
CA VAL A 469 13.47 -20.41 -19.99
C VAL A 469 13.61 -19.14 -20.83
N GLN A 470 14.84 -18.71 -21.15
CA GLN A 470 15.14 -17.48 -21.88
C GLN A 470 14.41 -16.24 -21.33
N ALA A 471 14.28 -16.15 -20.00
CA ALA A 471 13.54 -15.07 -19.38
C ALA A 471 14.29 -13.75 -19.41
N THR A 472 13.54 -12.66 -19.55
CA THR A 472 14.03 -11.32 -19.23
C THR A 472 14.03 -11.16 -17.72
N VAL A 473 15.08 -10.58 -17.15
CA VAL A 473 15.15 -10.32 -15.71
C VAL A 473 15.07 -8.82 -15.48
N PHE A 474 14.02 -8.39 -14.79
CA PHE A 474 13.85 -7.03 -14.34
C PHE A 474 14.55 -6.86 -12.97
N LEU A 475 15.65 -6.12 -13.00
CA LEU A 475 16.38 -5.69 -11.80
C LEU A 475 16.13 -4.20 -11.62
N THR A 476 15.67 -3.77 -10.44
CA THR A 476 15.63 -2.36 -10.09
C THR A 476 17.04 -1.89 -9.74
N GLY A 477 17.71 -1.21 -10.67
CA GLY A 477 19.02 -0.61 -10.41
C GLY A 477 19.82 -0.35 -11.68
N PRO A 478 20.81 0.56 -11.62
CA PRO A 478 21.66 0.85 -12.77
C PRO A 478 22.55 -0.36 -13.11
N GLY A 479 23.03 -0.50 -14.34
CA GLY A 479 23.88 -1.64 -14.77
C GLY A 479 25.09 -1.89 -13.84
N ILE A 480 25.70 -3.08 -13.88
CA ILE A 480 26.69 -3.54 -12.88
C ILE A 480 27.79 -2.50 -12.56
N LEU A 481 28.34 -1.85 -13.59
CA LEU A 481 29.39 -0.85 -13.41
C LEU A 481 28.86 0.42 -12.72
N ALA A 482 27.74 0.96 -13.22
CA ALA A 482 27.07 2.11 -12.63
C ALA A 482 26.61 1.82 -11.20
N SER A 483 26.04 0.64 -10.93
CA SER A 483 25.70 0.16 -9.60
C SER A 483 26.94 0.10 -8.72
N LYS A 484 28.05 -0.48 -9.19
CA LYS A 484 29.30 -0.49 -8.44
C LYS A 484 29.81 0.92 -8.19
N ILE A 485 29.84 1.83 -9.15
CA ILE A 485 30.34 3.20 -8.94
C ILE A 485 29.43 3.98 -7.99
N CYS A 486 28.10 3.86 -8.15
CA CYS A 486 27.13 4.58 -7.33
C CYS A 486 26.93 3.98 -5.93
N MET A 487 27.13 2.67 -5.77
CA MET A 487 27.01 1.94 -4.49
C MET A 487 28.35 1.69 -3.80
N ASP A 488 29.48 1.73 -4.51
CA ASP A 488 30.83 1.97 -3.96
C ASP A 488 30.95 3.45 -3.55
N LYS A 489 29.92 3.88 -2.82
CA LYS A 489 30.08 4.86 -1.78
C LYS A 489 31.01 4.21 -0.78
N VAL A 490 32.29 4.49 -0.95
CA VAL A 490 33.31 4.60 0.10
C VAL A 490 32.86 5.55 1.24
N ALA A 491 31.56 5.88 1.37
CA ALA A 491 31.02 6.99 2.13
C ALA A 491 29.51 7.00 2.30
N THR A 492 29.07 6.91 3.54
CA THR A 492 28.01 7.83 3.97
C THR A 492 28.63 9.23 3.97
N SER A 493 28.12 10.13 3.13
CA SER A 493 28.54 11.54 3.13
C SER A 493 28.10 12.16 4.46
N LEU A 494 29.06 12.53 5.29
CA LEU A 494 28.83 13.21 6.57
C LEU A 494 29.11 14.71 6.38
N ALA A 495 28.06 15.52 6.38
CA ALA A 495 28.16 16.96 6.51
C ALA A 495 28.43 17.33 7.98
N VAL A 496 29.70 17.47 8.35
CA VAL A 496 30.14 17.59 9.77
C VAL A 496 29.65 18.86 10.47
N SER A 497 29.34 19.93 9.73
CA SER A 497 29.02 21.23 10.33
C SER A 497 27.54 21.45 10.65
N HIS A 498 26.61 20.65 10.10
CA HIS A 498 25.16 20.90 10.19
C HIS A 498 24.30 19.63 10.36
N ALA A 499 24.88 18.47 10.67
CA ALA A 499 24.11 17.26 10.91
C ALA A 499 23.36 17.34 12.26
N HIS A 500 22.04 17.57 12.21
CA HIS A 500 21.17 17.52 13.37
C HIS A 500 20.47 16.16 13.45
N GLY A 501 20.97 15.26 14.31
CA GLY A 501 20.36 13.96 14.61
C GLY A 501 21.17 12.73 14.18
N PRO A 502 20.80 11.53 14.66
CA PRO A 502 21.46 10.28 14.29
C PRO A 502 21.19 9.93 12.81
N ILE A 503 22.26 9.63 12.05
CA ILE A 503 22.17 9.15 10.67
C ILE A 503 22.17 7.62 10.69
N GLU A 504 21.17 7.01 10.05
CA GLU A 504 21.06 5.55 9.96
C GLU A 504 22.14 5.00 9.00
N MET A 505 23.04 4.16 9.53
CA MET A 505 24.17 3.61 8.78
C MET A 505 23.86 2.20 8.24
N PRO A 506 24.44 1.80 7.09
CA PRO A 506 24.38 0.43 6.63
C PRO A 506 24.89 -0.55 7.70
N ASN A 507 24.33 -1.78 7.72
CA ASN A 507 24.80 -2.87 8.56
C ASN A 507 25.29 -4.04 7.67
N PRO A 508 26.58 -4.43 7.71
CA PRO A 508 27.63 -3.89 8.59
C PRO A 508 28.03 -2.44 8.24
N PRO A 509 28.57 -1.68 9.22
CA PRO A 509 29.05 -0.32 8.98
C PRO A 509 30.09 -0.26 7.86
N PRO A 510 30.12 0.80 7.04
CA PRO A 510 31.07 0.92 5.94
C PRO A 510 32.50 1.05 6.46
N GLU A 511 33.46 0.41 5.76
CA GLU A 511 34.88 0.45 6.12
C GLU A 511 35.56 1.81 5.83
N LYS A 512 34.91 2.67 5.03
CA LYS A 512 35.44 3.97 4.60
C LYS A 512 34.34 5.04 4.66
N LEU A 513 34.75 6.29 4.87
CA LEU A 513 33.89 7.47 4.90
C LEU A 513 34.42 8.56 3.95
N ILE A 514 33.53 9.32 3.30
CA ILE A 514 33.86 10.54 2.54
C ILE A 514 33.15 11.72 3.22
N PHE A 515 33.88 12.81 3.32
CA PHE A 515 33.35 14.11 3.69
C PHE A 515 33.15 14.93 2.43
N GLU A 516 31.94 15.43 2.22
CA GLU A 516 31.61 16.32 1.11
C GLU A 516 31.23 17.70 1.65
N PRO A 517 31.41 18.77 0.84
CA PRO A 517 30.89 20.08 1.19
C PRO A 517 29.38 20.01 1.41
N PHE A 518 28.91 20.55 2.53
CA PHE A 518 27.49 20.71 2.78
C PHE A 518 26.93 21.79 1.84
N ILE A 519 25.97 21.42 1.00
CA ILE A 519 25.22 22.38 0.18
C ILE A 519 24.02 22.84 1.01
N LYS A 520 24.07 24.09 1.49
CA LYS A 520 22.90 24.72 2.14
C LYS A 520 21.82 24.87 1.08
N MET A 521 20.71 24.17 1.24
CA MET A 521 19.58 24.24 0.34
C MET A 521 18.55 25.25 0.82
N ASP A 522 17.80 25.79 -0.15
CA ASP A 522 16.59 26.52 0.15
C ASP A 522 15.45 25.53 0.43
N GLU A 523 14.65 25.86 1.44
CA GLU A 523 13.40 25.18 1.67
C GLU A 523 12.31 25.75 0.74
N ILE A 524 11.56 24.84 0.13
CA ILE A 524 10.33 25.18 -0.57
C ILE A 524 9.20 24.61 0.29
N ILE A 525 8.35 25.50 0.79
CA ILE A 525 7.32 25.17 1.78
C ILE A 525 5.93 25.36 1.18
N VAL A 526 5.03 24.42 1.43
CA VAL A 526 3.60 24.58 1.10
C VAL A 526 2.95 25.52 2.11
N SER A 527 2.33 26.61 1.64
CA SER A 527 1.68 27.59 2.52
C SER A 527 0.33 28.02 1.98
N SER A 528 -0.69 27.95 2.83
CA SER A 528 -2.04 28.46 2.54
C SER A 528 -2.12 29.98 2.46
N LYS A 529 -1.05 30.71 2.79
CA LYS A 529 -1.00 32.19 2.82
C LYS A 529 -0.47 32.81 1.53
N SER A 530 0.14 32.05 0.62
CA SER A 530 0.63 32.57 -0.66
C SER A 530 -0.39 32.31 -1.79
N ALA A 531 -0.44 33.21 -2.78
CA ALA A 531 -1.41 33.13 -3.87
C ALA A 531 -1.28 31.85 -4.73
N ASP A 532 -0.06 31.28 -4.79
CA ASP A 532 0.26 30.07 -5.55
C ASP A 532 0.47 28.83 -4.66
N GLY A 533 0.25 28.93 -3.34
CA GLY A 533 0.33 27.82 -2.40
C GLY A 533 1.75 27.37 -2.00
N LEU A 534 2.81 28.01 -2.53
CA LEU A 534 4.21 27.72 -2.24
C LEU A 534 4.95 28.97 -1.74
N LEU A 535 5.92 28.79 -0.84
CA LEU A 535 6.84 29.81 -0.33
C LEU A 535 8.28 29.34 -0.57
N TRP A 536 9.08 30.20 -1.19
CA TRP A 536 10.51 29.98 -1.41
C TRP A 536 11.22 31.33 -1.34
N GLU A 537 12.16 31.46 -0.40
CA GLU A 537 12.88 32.71 -0.15
C GLU A 537 14.09 32.89 -1.06
N GLY A 538 14.63 31.80 -1.60
CA GLY A 538 15.71 31.87 -2.60
C GLY A 538 17.06 32.33 -2.03
N GLU A 539 17.37 32.07 -0.76
CA GLU A 539 18.59 32.56 -0.13
C GLU A 539 19.86 31.92 -0.72
N SER A 540 19.88 30.59 -0.81
CA SER A 540 21.03 29.83 -1.28
C SER A 540 21.02 29.61 -2.79
N ARG A 541 19.85 29.70 -3.43
CA ARG A 541 19.64 29.40 -4.86
C ARG A 541 19.87 27.93 -5.20
N TRP A 542 19.99 27.04 -4.21
CA TRP A 542 20.20 25.61 -4.37
C TRP A 542 18.97 24.82 -3.92
N VAL A 543 18.51 23.90 -4.75
CA VAL A 543 17.37 23.02 -4.43
C VAL A 543 17.70 21.54 -4.67
N GLU A 544 16.99 20.63 -3.99
CA GLU A 544 17.04 19.18 -4.29
C GLU A 544 16.08 18.84 -5.41
N ILE A 545 16.61 18.17 -6.43
CA ILE A 545 15.88 17.72 -7.61
C ILE A 545 16.01 16.21 -7.78
N LYS A 546 14.99 15.61 -8.39
CA LYS A 546 14.99 14.19 -8.78
C LYS A 546 14.63 14.09 -10.25
N VAL A 547 15.45 13.34 -11.00
CA VAL A 547 15.29 13.19 -12.45
C VAL A 547 15.38 11.72 -12.81
N GLY A 548 14.34 11.20 -13.46
CA GLY A 548 14.41 9.90 -14.10
C GLY A 548 15.19 10.00 -15.41
N VAL A 549 16.05 9.04 -15.71
CA VAL A 549 16.73 8.91 -17.00
C VAL A 549 16.39 7.56 -17.62
N VAL A 550 16.19 7.53 -18.93
CA VAL A 550 15.87 6.32 -19.68
C VAL A 550 16.63 6.28 -21.00
N GLY A 551 17.14 5.12 -21.40
CA GLY A 551 17.81 4.97 -22.68
C GLY A 551 18.74 3.77 -22.76
N LYS A 552 19.58 3.77 -23.79
CA LYS A 552 20.66 2.80 -23.96
C LYS A 552 21.98 3.44 -23.55
N ARG A 553 22.98 2.62 -23.24
CA ARG A 553 24.33 3.10 -22.92
C ARG A 553 24.82 4.08 -23.98
N GLY A 554 25.23 5.28 -23.54
CA GLY A 554 25.70 6.37 -24.41
C GLY A 554 24.60 7.21 -25.08
N CYS A 555 23.32 6.88 -24.85
CA CYS A 555 22.16 7.62 -25.35
C CYS A 555 21.04 7.63 -24.28
N MET A 556 21.39 8.02 -23.05
CA MET A 556 20.44 8.25 -21.96
C MET A 556 19.75 9.61 -22.14
N GLN A 557 18.43 9.63 -21.97
CA GLN A 557 17.59 10.83 -22.02
C GLN A 557 16.93 11.08 -20.67
N SER A 558 16.82 12.34 -20.28
CA SER A 558 16.17 12.77 -19.04
C SER A 558 14.66 12.93 -19.20
N LEU A 559 13.92 12.48 -18.20
CA LEU A 559 12.49 12.73 -18.03
C LEU A 559 12.26 14.12 -17.40
N CYS A 560 11.00 14.47 -17.16
CA CYS A 560 10.67 15.73 -16.48
C CYS A 560 11.32 15.79 -15.09
N LEU A 561 11.92 16.94 -14.81
CA LEU A 561 12.52 17.25 -13.52
C LEU A 561 11.44 17.26 -12.44
N SER A 562 11.79 16.82 -11.24
CA SER A 562 10.92 16.90 -10.07
C SER A 562 11.63 17.72 -8.98
N ILE A 563 10.93 18.69 -8.39
CA ILE A 563 11.45 19.46 -7.26
C ILE A 563 10.88 18.90 -5.97
N THR A 564 11.74 18.79 -4.97
CA THR A 564 11.36 18.29 -3.65
C THR A 564 10.85 19.45 -2.77
N VAL A 565 9.63 19.35 -2.28
CA VAL A 565 8.99 20.34 -1.40
C VAL A 565 8.79 19.73 -0.01
N LYS A 566 9.05 20.50 1.04
CA LYS A 566 8.99 20.02 2.43
C LYS A 566 7.88 20.72 3.22
N GLU A 567 7.22 19.97 4.09
CA GLU A 567 6.25 20.53 5.06
C GLU A 567 6.94 21.08 6.34
N GLY A 568 8.20 20.69 6.64
CA GLY A 568 9.12 21.37 7.62
C GLY A 568 10.35 20.55 8.09
N GLY A 569 11.49 21.20 8.42
CA GLY A 569 12.72 20.63 9.06
C GLY A 569 14.00 20.62 8.18
N ASP A 570 15.19 20.29 8.71
CA ASP A 570 16.47 20.44 7.96
C ASP A 570 16.86 19.29 6.99
N ILE A 571 16.59 18.03 7.32
CA ILE A 571 16.97 16.83 6.51
C ILE A 571 15.75 15.93 6.30
N LEU A 572 15.62 15.34 5.11
CA LEU A 572 14.56 14.37 4.81
C LEU A 572 14.90 12.99 5.39
N SER A 573 14.08 12.49 6.30
CA SER A 573 14.14 11.13 6.82
C SER A 573 13.77 10.08 5.76
N LEU A 574 14.11 8.80 6.00
CA LEU A 574 13.76 7.70 5.11
C LEU A 574 12.23 7.58 4.91
N GLU A 575 11.47 7.87 5.97
CA GLU A 575 10.00 7.85 5.97
C GLU A 575 9.44 8.95 5.05
N GLU A 576 10.02 10.15 5.09
CA GLU A 576 9.63 11.27 4.21
C GLU A 576 10.01 11.03 2.74
N LYS A 577 11.13 10.34 2.47
CA LYS A 577 11.60 10.10 1.09
C LYS A 577 10.82 9.01 0.34
N PHE A 578 10.27 8.01 1.03
CA PHE A 578 9.81 6.78 0.38
C PHE A 578 8.43 6.27 0.80
N GLN A 579 7.83 6.75 1.90
CA GLN A 579 6.63 6.11 2.48
C GLN A 579 5.55 7.08 2.99
N GLY A 580 5.44 8.26 2.36
CA GLY A 580 4.26 9.12 2.52
C GLY A 580 4.28 10.10 3.70
N GLY A 581 5.45 10.54 4.17
CA GLY A 581 5.56 11.70 5.08
C GLY A 581 5.94 12.98 4.34
N THR A 582 5.16 14.07 4.55
CA THR A 582 5.46 15.53 4.40
C THR A 582 6.26 16.08 3.21
N CYS A 583 6.77 15.24 2.32
CA CYS A 583 7.66 15.60 1.23
C CYS A 583 6.98 15.29 -0.10
N ILE A 584 6.71 16.34 -0.86
CA ILE A 584 5.97 16.27 -2.11
C ILE A 584 6.94 16.54 -3.26
N ASN A 585 7.10 15.59 -4.18
CA ASN A 585 7.81 15.86 -5.42
C ASN A 585 6.83 16.48 -6.42
N LEU A 586 7.12 17.70 -6.88
CA LEU A 586 6.31 18.39 -7.88
C LEU A 586 6.90 18.18 -9.28
N THR A 587 6.14 17.50 -10.14
CA THR A 587 6.54 17.11 -11.50
C THR A 587 5.43 17.46 -12.52
N PRO A 588 5.70 18.27 -13.56
CA PRO A 588 6.89 19.13 -13.71
C PRO A 588 6.94 20.19 -12.61
N PRO A 589 8.07 20.90 -12.44
CA PRO A 589 8.15 21.96 -11.45
C PRO A 589 7.11 23.06 -11.72
N PRO A 590 6.45 23.63 -10.69
CA PRO A 590 5.37 24.59 -10.87
C PRO A 590 5.84 25.87 -11.62
N PRO A 591 4.99 26.46 -12.47
CA PRO A 591 5.32 27.72 -13.17
C PRO A 591 5.55 28.93 -12.24
N SER A 592 5.04 28.90 -11.01
CA SER A 592 5.32 29.94 -10.01
C SER A 592 6.79 29.92 -9.56
N ILE A 593 7.43 28.76 -9.68
CA ILE A 593 8.84 28.56 -9.36
C ILE A 593 9.68 28.58 -10.67
N VAL A 594 9.10 28.32 -11.84
CA VAL A 594 9.79 28.34 -13.16
C VAL A 594 9.46 29.59 -13.98
N ARG A 595 10.47 30.38 -14.36
CA ARG A 595 10.33 31.60 -15.17
C ARG A 595 10.01 31.25 -16.62
N ASN A 596 8.73 31.28 -16.97
CA ASN A 596 8.28 31.16 -18.36
C ASN A 596 8.02 32.56 -18.97
N LEU A 597 8.95 33.04 -19.80
CA LEU A 597 8.89 34.38 -20.43
C LEU A 597 7.75 34.52 -21.45
N PHE A 598 7.15 33.41 -21.92
CA PHE A 598 6.08 33.44 -22.92
C PHE A 598 4.67 33.42 -22.33
N ILE A 599 4.49 33.00 -21.06
CA ILE A 599 3.16 32.76 -20.48
C ILE A 599 2.76 33.81 -19.44
N ASN A 600 3.72 34.41 -18.72
CA ASN A 600 3.43 35.27 -17.57
C ASN A 600 4.15 36.63 -17.64
N PRO A 601 3.60 37.63 -18.35
CA PRO A 601 4.16 38.98 -18.41
C PRO A 601 3.99 39.77 -17.09
N CYS A 602 3.24 39.25 -16.11
CA CYS A 602 2.97 39.89 -14.82
C CYS A 602 3.85 39.41 -13.64
N VAL A 603 4.79 38.49 -13.85
CA VAL A 603 5.73 38.11 -12.79
C VAL A 603 6.71 39.28 -12.59
N SER A 604 6.66 39.88 -11.39
CA SER A 604 7.59 40.94 -11.00
C SER A 604 9.03 40.54 -11.33
N LEU A 605 9.83 41.48 -11.85
CA LEU A 605 11.28 41.32 -12.05
C LEU A 605 12.04 40.89 -10.77
N SER A 606 11.39 40.98 -9.61
CA SER A 606 11.90 40.55 -8.30
C SER A 606 11.51 39.14 -7.87
N ALA A 607 10.73 38.39 -8.65
CA ALA A 607 10.33 37.04 -8.29
C ALA A 607 11.46 36.03 -8.58
N VAL A 608 11.80 35.27 -7.54
CA VAL A 608 12.79 34.22 -7.55
C VAL A 608 12.23 32.99 -8.31
N CYS A 609 12.77 32.71 -9.50
CA CYS A 609 12.30 31.60 -10.35
C CYS A 609 13.46 30.92 -11.12
N PHE A 610 13.33 29.64 -11.46
CA PHE A 610 14.23 28.91 -12.39
C PHE A 610 14.21 29.55 -13.78
N SER A 611 15.35 29.73 -14.42
CA SER A 611 15.35 30.02 -15.86
C SER A 611 15.08 28.75 -16.67
N GLU A 612 14.37 28.86 -17.81
CA GLU A 612 14.24 27.74 -18.76
C GLU A 612 15.61 27.23 -19.23
N GLU A 613 16.58 28.13 -19.36
CA GLU A 613 17.97 27.79 -19.70
C GLU A 613 18.64 26.96 -18.60
N ALA A 614 18.40 27.27 -17.32
CA ALA A 614 18.92 26.50 -16.19
C ALA A 614 18.32 25.07 -16.14
N LEU A 615 17.02 24.94 -16.43
CA LEU A 615 16.36 23.63 -16.51
C LEU A 615 16.90 22.78 -17.66
N GLU A 616 17.13 23.38 -18.82
CA GLU A 616 17.69 22.68 -19.98
C GLU A 616 19.16 22.28 -19.74
N LYS A 617 19.97 23.18 -19.17
CA LYS A 617 21.34 22.85 -18.74
C LYS A 617 21.36 21.73 -17.70
N CYS A 618 20.42 21.74 -16.76
CA CYS A 618 20.29 20.67 -15.78
C CYS A 618 20.03 19.32 -16.45
N LYS A 619 19.07 19.25 -17.38
CA LYS A 619 18.78 18.03 -18.16
C LYS A 619 20.01 17.51 -18.88
N GLN A 620 20.69 18.39 -19.63
CA GLN A 620 21.92 18.03 -20.35
C GLN A 620 23.02 17.51 -19.43
N ARG A 621 23.19 18.10 -18.24
CA ARG A 621 24.16 17.64 -17.24
C ARG A 621 23.76 16.28 -16.64
N ILE A 622 22.49 16.07 -16.34
CA ILE A 622 21.99 14.79 -15.82
C ILE A 622 22.17 13.68 -16.86
N GLU A 623 21.89 13.96 -18.13
CA GLU A 623 22.14 13.03 -19.24
C GLU A 623 23.63 12.76 -19.41
N LEU A 624 24.48 13.79 -19.32
CA LEU A 624 25.93 13.62 -19.34
C LEU A 624 26.38 12.68 -18.21
N VAL A 625 25.95 12.93 -16.97
CA VAL A 625 26.23 12.06 -15.81
C VAL A 625 25.79 10.63 -16.06
N ALA A 626 24.55 10.43 -16.52
CA ALA A 626 24.01 9.10 -16.80
C ALA A 626 24.85 8.37 -17.87
N ASN A 627 25.26 9.07 -18.92
CA ASN A 627 26.07 8.50 -19.99
C ASN A 627 27.52 8.23 -19.55
N THR A 628 28.13 9.11 -18.75
CA THR A 628 29.49 8.92 -18.23
C THR A 628 29.54 7.76 -17.23
N LEU A 629 28.50 7.60 -16.42
CA LEU A 629 28.37 6.44 -15.52
C LEU A 629 27.99 5.15 -16.27
N GLU A 630 27.86 5.19 -17.59
CA GLU A 630 27.48 4.06 -18.44
C GLU A 630 26.16 3.43 -18.01
N MET A 631 25.22 4.26 -17.55
CA MET A 631 23.87 3.81 -17.22
C MET A 631 23.16 3.28 -18.47
N GLU A 632 22.26 2.32 -18.26
CA GLU A 632 21.44 1.71 -19.30
C GLU A 632 20.09 1.33 -18.70
N GLY A 633 19.03 1.38 -19.51
CA GLY A 633 17.67 1.08 -19.08
C GLY A 633 17.05 2.30 -18.43
N PHE A 634 16.70 2.19 -17.15
CA PHE A 634 16.10 3.27 -16.36
C PHE A 634 16.86 3.48 -15.06
N SER A 635 17.11 4.73 -14.71
CA SER A 635 17.70 5.12 -13.43
C SER A 635 17.02 6.37 -12.89
N ARG A 636 17.04 6.54 -11.57
CA ARG A 636 16.73 7.81 -10.91
C ARG A 636 18.02 8.47 -10.45
N ILE A 637 18.19 9.74 -10.77
CA ILE A 637 19.31 10.57 -10.32
C ILE A 637 18.74 11.64 -9.38
N ASP A 638 19.15 11.57 -8.12
CA ASP A 638 18.89 12.60 -7.12
C ASP A 638 20.08 13.57 -7.14
N ALA A 639 19.82 14.88 -7.26
CA ALA A 639 20.86 15.88 -7.46
C ALA A 639 20.51 17.23 -6.82
N PHE A 640 21.51 18.10 -6.67
CA PHE A 640 21.31 19.49 -6.31
C PHE A 640 21.35 20.36 -7.57
N LEU A 641 20.50 21.38 -7.64
CA LEU A 641 20.44 22.31 -8.77
C LEU A 641 20.57 23.74 -8.29
N ASN A 642 21.51 24.48 -8.86
CA ASN A 642 21.52 25.93 -8.77
C ASN A 642 20.51 26.50 -9.77
N VAL A 643 19.49 27.17 -9.24
CA VAL A 643 18.32 27.64 -10.00
C VAL A 643 18.63 28.72 -11.03
N ASP A 644 19.74 29.46 -10.84
CA ASP A 644 20.15 30.55 -11.73
C ASP A 644 21.07 30.05 -12.83
N SER A 645 22.12 29.31 -12.46
CA SER A 645 23.16 28.87 -13.41
C SER A 645 22.81 27.57 -14.14
N GLY A 646 21.86 26.79 -13.63
CA GLY A 646 21.61 25.42 -14.10
C GLY A 646 22.70 24.44 -13.70
N GLU A 647 23.54 24.83 -12.74
CA GLU A 647 24.64 24.00 -12.27
C GLU A 647 24.12 22.84 -11.43
N VAL A 648 24.54 21.64 -11.81
CA VAL A 648 24.38 20.42 -11.02
C VAL A 648 25.77 20.05 -10.53
N PRO A 649 26.05 20.14 -9.21
CA PRO A 649 27.35 19.81 -8.67
C PRO A 649 27.43 18.30 -8.64
N ILE A 650 28.27 17.76 -9.51
CA ILE A 650 28.55 16.33 -9.54
C ILE A 650 29.62 16.12 -8.48
N SER A 651 29.20 15.77 -7.26
CA SER A 651 30.16 15.32 -6.25
C SER A 651 30.68 13.94 -6.68
N LYS A 652 31.77 13.97 -7.46
CA LYS A 652 32.55 12.84 -7.97
C LYS A 652 31.93 12.08 -9.16
N LEU A 653 32.45 12.42 -10.33
CA LEU A 653 32.84 11.42 -11.34
C LEU A 653 34.32 11.14 -11.17
#